data_AF-R5ARL1-F1
#
_entry.id   AF-R5ARL1-F1
#
_cell.length_a   1.000
_cell.length_b   1.000
_cell.length_c   1.000
_cell.angle_alpha   90.00
_cell.angle_beta   90.00
_cell.angle_gamma   90.00
#
_symmetry.space_group_name_H-M   'P 1'
#
loop_
_entity.id
_entity.type
_entity.pdbx_description
1 polymer ?
#
loop_
_entity_poly.entity_id
_entity_poly.type
_entity_poly.pdbx_seq_one_letter_code
_entity_poly.pdbx_strand_id
1 'polypeptide(L)'
;MKYNGDDLNGENKENFNSSWDYLEDNGVYEITTVARPAKKLTLTGDSKYIKVLMGEEIIEPSTAGGVTTWTVDNVKKDQKVRIEALENCALNDVLRNGTESLSIYPNRAVVYEFYGSSLLYGENNYTVVAFNKTETRTAKCYFTIDAPEKVYFSRYNDYKAGSSNSLDYLTPEANVRTELAFDPDNELPIELRPRDYSGIIYRVTKFNKDTQEWDVIEPTYSYNYTYQFRPADGDEFKVEYNFPDKDLKISFVDNDDQPIEPGMVKYVMINGVRYKGDVVTKENATIKFGSSLTINFRYGMYNVQNMLANDQTLRGYDSYNYVFKKDEPVVFKVNATKAEKIWPVKIKVDTPEALVATYDNSVWDFNLIDLTTGEANFEMEDGGRFYYHNTPNYVIKSARIVYDDPDTEPLDIIGEFSQQVREALTLEFTTEKLVRDDRLIVFTDNDEYASNSIFFQKNSDPIKQYNTIEYKPVAGEEANVFNFNAELDKPVSLEVYDSHYDYDQWKKVYDFPFIYLNGERIECPMDESGYSYDFMAYPGLDALKDGDVMKMFKAEPSTYEVSFKLGDGVEVKDVVTDGYTAVESVAEPLTLFQNTALSFALPALENERQSYVMTLNDEDVEVPADGKFSYKVDADKAFDISIYTEPEQGITNVNGDAAANTNVYNLQGILMIRNASKEQISNLPEGLYIVGDKKVIVK
;
A
#
# COMPACT_ATOMS: atom_id res chain seq x y z
N MET A 1 -4.74 -30.75 66.70
CA MET A 1 -5.38 -32.00 66.21
C MET A 1 -4.99 -33.07 67.19
N LYS A 2 -5.93 -33.88 67.65
CA LYS A 2 -5.61 -34.90 68.66
C LYS A 2 -5.70 -36.30 68.09
N TYR A 3 -4.85 -37.20 68.58
CA TYR A 3 -4.96 -38.63 68.34
C TYR A 3 -5.04 -39.34 69.70
N ASN A 4 -6.13 -40.08 69.91
CA ASN A 4 -6.44 -40.73 71.20
C ASN A 4 -6.35 -39.79 72.43
N GLY A 5 -6.68 -38.51 72.24
CA GLY A 5 -6.68 -37.48 73.30
C GLY A 5 -5.39 -36.68 73.41
N ASP A 6 -4.28 -37.13 72.81
CA ASP A 6 -3.00 -36.43 72.82
C ASP A 6 -2.91 -35.40 71.69
N ASP A 7 -2.48 -34.19 72.01
CA ASP A 7 -2.35 -33.13 71.01
C ASP A 7 -1.10 -33.35 70.13
N LEU A 8 -1.35 -33.68 68.87
CA LEU A 8 -0.29 -33.96 67.91
C LEU A 8 0.37 -32.70 67.35
N ASN A 9 -0.31 -31.56 67.42
CA ASN A 9 0.16 -30.30 66.85
C ASN A 9 -0.32 -29.15 67.72
N GLY A 10 0.57 -28.60 68.56
CA GLY A 10 0.30 -27.44 69.43
C GLY A 10 0.03 -26.12 68.69
N GLU A 11 -0.01 -26.12 67.35
CA GLU A 11 -0.34 -24.98 66.49
C GLU A 11 -1.26 -25.40 65.33
N ASN A 12 -2.08 -24.47 64.83
CA ASN A 12 -2.95 -24.71 63.67
C ASN A 12 -2.11 -24.99 62.40
N LYS A 13 -2.45 -26.05 61.65
CA LYS A 13 -1.77 -26.44 60.40
C LYS A 13 -2.75 -26.39 59.22
N GLU A 14 -2.26 -25.99 58.04
CA GLU A 14 -3.08 -25.94 56.81
C GLU A 14 -3.40 -27.31 56.23
N ASN A 15 -2.47 -28.25 56.41
CA ASN A 15 -2.56 -29.62 55.96
C ASN A 15 -1.98 -30.53 57.05
N PHE A 16 -2.55 -31.72 57.16
CA PHE A 16 -2.05 -32.76 58.04
C PHE A 16 -1.93 -34.05 57.24
N ASN A 17 -0.74 -34.62 57.25
CA ASN A 17 -0.47 -35.93 56.67
C ASN A 17 -0.13 -36.87 57.82
N SER A 18 -0.77 -38.03 57.86
CA SER A 18 -0.41 -39.14 58.73
C SER A 18 -0.07 -40.36 57.89
N SER A 19 0.89 -41.17 58.36
CA SER A 19 1.18 -42.47 57.73
C SER A 19 0.24 -43.52 58.31
N TRP A 20 -0.16 -44.48 57.47
CA TRP A 20 -0.91 -45.66 57.89
C TRP A 20 -0.19 -46.45 59.00
N ASP A 21 1.14 -46.40 59.03
CA ASP A 21 1.96 -47.12 60.02
C ASP A 21 1.85 -46.56 61.45
N TYR A 22 1.27 -45.37 61.63
CA TYR A 22 1.06 -44.74 62.95
C TYR A 22 -0.39 -44.89 63.45
N LEU A 23 -1.22 -45.66 62.76
CA LEU A 23 -2.62 -45.89 63.12
C LEU A 23 -2.74 -47.25 63.83
N GLU A 24 -3.05 -47.19 65.13
CA GLU A 24 -3.38 -48.39 65.89
C GLU A 24 -4.84 -48.81 65.65
N ASP A 25 -5.14 -50.09 65.85
CA ASP A 25 -6.50 -50.61 65.75
C ASP A 25 -7.45 -49.84 66.70
N ASN A 26 -8.46 -49.19 66.12
CA ASN A 26 -9.42 -48.29 66.79
C ASN A 26 -8.88 -46.91 67.22
N GLY A 27 -7.76 -46.44 66.66
CA GLY A 27 -7.28 -45.08 66.88
C GLY A 27 -8.27 -44.00 66.39
N VAL A 28 -8.44 -42.93 67.18
CA VAL A 28 -9.38 -41.84 66.89
C VAL A 28 -8.63 -40.54 66.66
N TYR A 29 -8.84 -39.92 65.50
CA TYR A 29 -8.46 -38.52 65.28
C TYR A 29 -9.60 -37.57 65.66
N GLU A 30 -9.29 -36.62 66.53
CA GLU A 30 -10.14 -35.47 66.77
C GLU A 30 -9.58 -34.27 66.02
N ILE A 31 -10.32 -33.85 64.99
CA ILE A 31 -9.98 -32.70 64.17
C ILE A 31 -10.89 -31.55 64.58
N THR A 32 -10.30 -30.55 65.24
CA THR A 32 -10.95 -29.27 65.46
C THR A 32 -10.55 -28.32 64.35
N THR A 33 -11.53 -27.82 63.60
CA THR A 33 -11.30 -26.77 62.61
C THR A 33 -11.53 -25.40 63.25
N VAL A 34 -10.74 -24.43 62.83
CA VAL A 34 -10.95 -23.01 63.16
C VAL A 34 -11.13 -22.23 61.86
N ALA A 35 -11.81 -21.10 61.93
CA ALA A 35 -11.87 -20.19 60.79
C ALA A 35 -10.45 -19.80 60.40
N ARG A 36 -10.09 -20.05 59.14
CA ARG A 36 -8.79 -19.71 58.60
C ARG A 36 -8.64 -18.19 58.60
N PRO A 37 -7.62 -17.60 59.26
CA PRO A 37 -7.47 -16.17 59.26
C PRO A 37 -7.21 -15.67 57.83
N ALA A 38 -7.79 -14.52 57.50
CA ALA A 38 -7.52 -13.88 56.23
C ALA A 38 -6.03 -13.56 56.10
N LYS A 39 -5.52 -13.56 54.86
CA LYS A 39 -4.17 -13.07 54.58
C LYS A 39 -4.23 -11.55 54.59
N LYS A 40 -3.42 -10.94 55.44
CA LYS A 40 -3.28 -9.50 55.54
C LYS A 40 -1.83 -9.12 55.28
N LEU A 41 -1.64 -8.17 54.37
CA LEU A 41 -0.34 -7.66 53.99
C LEU A 41 -0.21 -6.23 54.50
N THR A 42 0.81 -5.98 55.30
CA THR A 42 1.18 -4.65 55.79
C THR A 42 2.55 -4.29 55.23
N LEU A 43 2.60 -3.25 54.41
CA LEU A 43 3.83 -2.71 53.84
C LEU A 43 4.18 -1.40 54.56
N THR A 44 5.42 -1.25 54.98
CA THR A 44 5.99 0.02 55.45
C THR A 44 6.95 0.56 54.40
N GLY A 45 6.93 1.85 54.11
CA GLY A 45 7.82 2.45 53.10
C GLY A 45 7.62 3.95 52.99
N ASP A 46 8.18 4.57 51.95
CA ASP A 46 8.07 6.01 51.72
C ASP A 46 7.24 6.29 50.47
N SER A 47 6.06 6.89 50.66
CA SER A 47 5.11 7.18 49.58
C SER A 47 5.62 8.20 48.57
N LYS A 48 6.75 8.89 48.83
CA LYS A 48 7.39 9.74 47.83
C LYS A 48 8.09 8.95 46.73
N TYR A 49 8.36 7.65 46.94
CA TYR A 49 9.13 6.82 46.01
C TYR A 49 8.34 5.66 45.41
N ILE A 50 7.23 5.25 46.04
CA ILE A 50 6.48 4.06 45.63
C ILE A 50 4.97 4.29 45.68
N LYS A 51 4.24 3.47 44.94
CA LYS A 51 2.80 3.22 45.09
C LYS A 51 2.53 1.72 45.20
N VAL A 52 1.41 1.37 45.82
CA VAL A 52 0.99 -0.03 46.01
C VAL A 52 -0.33 -0.26 45.29
N LEU A 53 -0.45 -1.38 44.58
CA LEU A 53 -1.64 -1.73 43.80
C LEU A 53 -2.11 -3.15 44.11
N MET A 54 -3.42 -3.37 44.02
CA MET A 54 -4.02 -4.70 43.96
C MET A 54 -4.90 -4.80 42.70
N GLY A 55 -4.46 -5.57 41.71
CA GLY A 55 -5.05 -5.46 40.36
C GLY A 55 -4.74 -4.08 39.76
N GLU A 56 -5.78 -3.35 39.38
CA GLU A 56 -5.69 -1.97 38.86
C GLU A 56 -5.94 -0.90 39.93
N GLU A 57 -6.36 -1.30 41.13
CA GLU A 57 -6.69 -0.39 42.22
C GLU A 57 -5.43 0.07 42.96
N ILE A 58 -5.28 1.38 43.12
CA ILE A 58 -4.23 1.99 43.95
C ILE A 58 -4.66 1.92 45.41
N ILE A 59 -3.79 1.36 46.26
CA ILE A 59 -3.99 1.31 47.70
C ILE A 59 -3.41 2.59 48.31
N GLU A 60 -4.25 3.37 48.96
CA GLU A 60 -3.83 4.60 49.61
C GLU A 60 -3.04 4.31 50.91
N PRO A 61 -1.89 4.97 51.12
CA PRO A 61 -1.15 4.83 52.37
C PRO A 61 -1.87 5.52 53.53
N SER A 62 -1.58 5.05 54.74
CA SER A 62 -1.84 5.77 55.98
C SER A 62 -0.52 6.14 56.67
N THR A 63 -0.41 7.39 57.12
CA THR A 63 0.78 7.88 57.84
C THR A 63 0.43 8.16 59.28
N ALA A 64 1.06 7.45 60.21
CA ALA A 64 0.92 7.67 61.64
C ALA A 64 2.30 7.64 62.31
N GLY A 65 2.58 8.62 63.17
CA GLY A 65 3.86 8.69 63.89
C GLY A 65 5.10 8.82 63.01
N GLY A 66 4.95 9.33 61.77
CA GLY A 66 6.05 9.46 60.80
C GLY A 66 6.34 8.18 60.01
N VAL A 67 5.56 7.11 60.21
CA VAL A 67 5.68 5.86 59.46
C VAL A 67 4.52 5.78 58.47
N THR A 68 4.84 5.59 57.18
CA THR A 68 3.84 5.41 56.12
C THR A 68 3.63 3.92 55.85
N THR A 69 2.38 3.49 55.88
CA THR A 69 1.99 2.09 55.77
C THR A 69 0.84 1.87 54.78
N TRP A 70 0.89 0.77 54.05
CA TRP A 70 -0.20 0.27 53.22
C TRP A 70 -0.71 -1.04 53.81
N THR A 71 -2.02 -1.16 53.98
CA THR A 71 -2.66 -2.38 54.47
C THR A 71 -3.55 -2.93 53.38
N VAL A 72 -3.34 -4.19 53.01
CA VAL A 72 -4.20 -4.92 52.08
C VAL A 72 -4.79 -6.12 52.82
N ASP A 73 -6.09 -6.04 53.08
CA ASP A 73 -6.84 -7.10 53.74
C ASP A 73 -7.35 -8.14 52.74
N ASN A 74 -7.53 -9.38 53.22
CA ASN A 74 -8.17 -10.47 52.47
C ASN A 74 -7.52 -10.82 51.13
N VAL A 75 -6.19 -10.80 51.03
CA VAL A 75 -5.46 -11.15 49.80
C VAL A 75 -5.70 -12.62 49.44
N LYS A 76 -6.39 -12.87 48.31
CA LYS A 76 -6.70 -14.22 47.83
C LYS A 76 -5.50 -14.89 47.17
N LYS A 77 -5.53 -16.23 47.08
CA LYS A 77 -4.43 -17.05 46.54
C LYS A 77 -4.04 -16.68 45.10
N ASP A 78 -5.03 -16.30 44.29
CA ASP A 78 -4.93 -15.92 42.88
C ASP A 78 -4.70 -14.42 42.66
N GLN A 79 -4.68 -13.62 43.72
CA GLN A 79 -4.41 -12.20 43.65
C GLN A 79 -2.93 -11.89 43.82
N LYS A 80 -2.54 -10.71 43.31
CA LYS A 80 -1.21 -10.14 43.50
C LYS A 80 -1.31 -8.72 44.04
N VAL A 81 -0.43 -8.40 44.98
CA VAL A 81 -0.20 -7.03 45.42
C VAL A 81 1.12 -6.57 44.83
N ARG A 82 1.10 -5.46 44.09
CA ARG A 82 2.26 -4.93 43.38
C ARG A 82 2.74 -3.66 44.06
N ILE A 83 4.05 -3.56 44.27
CA ILE A 83 4.75 -2.32 44.56
C ILE A 83 5.32 -1.82 43.24
N GLU A 84 5.03 -0.58 42.88
CA GLU A 84 5.66 0.10 41.76
C GLU A 84 6.43 1.31 42.28
N ALA A 85 7.70 1.43 41.89
CA ALA A 85 8.44 2.66 42.06
C ALA A 85 7.82 3.76 41.20
N LEU A 86 7.77 4.98 41.74
CA LEU A 86 7.35 6.17 41.01
C LEU A 86 8.41 6.59 39.98
N GLU A 87 8.07 7.54 39.14
CA GLU A 87 8.98 8.10 38.13
C GLU A 87 10.31 8.54 38.78
N ASN A 88 11.43 8.25 38.11
CA ASN A 88 12.79 8.48 38.63
C ASN A 88 13.13 7.79 39.97
N CYS A 89 12.35 6.82 40.43
CA CYS A 89 12.64 6.06 41.66
C CYS A 89 12.95 4.60 41.34
N ALA A 90 13.55 3.89 42.31
CA ALA A 90 13.77 2.45 42.24
C ALA A 90 13.70 1.82 43.63
N LEU A 91 13.46 0.52 43.66
CA LEU A 91 13.51 -0.29 44.87
C LEU A 91 14.96 -0.72 45.10
N ASN A 92 15.46 -0.56 46.32
CA ASN A 92 16.75 -1.09 46.75
C ASN A 92 16.59 -2.45 47.44
N ASP A 93 15.52 -2.64 48.22
CA ASP A 93 15.24 -3.91 48.88
C ASP A 93 13.78 -4.03 49.36
N VAL A 94 13.37 -5.26 49.68
CA VAL A 94 12.14 -5.57 50.41
C VAL A 94 12.49 -6.48 51.58
N LEU A 95 12.24 -5.99 52.80
CA LEU A 95 12.65 -6.62 54.05
C LEU A 95 11.44 -7.24 54.75
N ARG A 96 11.44 -8.56 54.95
CA ARG A 96 10.45 -9.24 55.79
C ARG A 96 10.67 -8.90 57.26
N ASN A 97 9.58 -8.51 57.93
CA ASN A 97 9.58 -8.04 59.32
C ASN A 97 10.64 -6.95 59.60
N GLY A 98 11.04 -6.19 58.57
CA GLY A 98 12.01 -5.10 58.67
C GLY A 98 13.49 -5.52 58.74
N THR A 99 13.82 -6.82 58.70
CA THR A 99 15.22 -7.28 58.89
C THR A 99 15.71 -8.30 57.87
N GLU A 100 14.83 -9.13 57.31
CA GLU A 100 15.23 -10.22 56.41
C GLU A 100 15.05 -9.78 54.94
N SER A 101 16.15 -9.56 54.23
CA SER A 101 16.13 -9.21 52.80
C SER A 101 15.56 -10.35 51.96
N LEU A 102 14.58 -10.03 51.12
CA LEU A 102 14.02 -10.96 50.16
C LEU A 102 14.80 -11.02 48.85
N SER A 103 15.88 -10.24 48.71
CA SER A 103 16.67 -10.08 47.47
C SER A 103 15.83 -9.70 46.26
N ILE A 104 15.91 -8.43 45.84
CA ILE A 104 15.27 -7.99 44.60
C ILE A 104 16.18 -8.27 43.40
N TYR A 105 15.66 -8.94 42.37
CA TYR A 105 16.32 -9.11 41.08
C TYR A 105 15.43 -8.54 39.97
N PRO A 106 15.96 -7.69 39.07
CA PRO A 106 17.31 -7.11 39.07
C PRO A 106 17.54 -6.12 40.23
N ASN A 107 18.82 -5.83 40.56
CA ASN A 107 19.16 -4.75 41.49
C ASN A 107 18.56 -3.43 40.94
N ARG A 108 17.95 -2.61 41.78
CA ARG A 108 17.19 -1.40 41.38
C ARG A 108 15.91 -1.69 40.58
N ALA A 109 15.24 -2.80 40.86
CA ALA A 109 13.92 -3.11 40.29
C ALA A 109 12.94 -1.95 40.52
N VAL A 110 12.04 -1.72 39.56
CA VAL A 110 10.99 -0.69 39.66
C VAL A 110 9.61 -1.29 39.93
N VAL A 111 9.53 -2.62 40.00
CA VAL A 111 8.31 -3.36 40.36
C VAL A 111 8.69 -4.55 41.26
N TYR A 112 7.93 -4.78 42.31
CA TYR A 112 7.97 -6.01 43.11
C TYR A 112 6.55 -6.53 43.34
N GLU A 113 6.33 -7.84 43.20
CA GLU A 113 5.01 -8.45 43.33
C GLU A 113 4.95 -9.49 44.45
N PHE A 114 3.99 -9.31 45.36
CA PHE A 114 3.59 -10.33 46.31
C PHE A 114 2.45 -11.15 45.72
N TYR A 115 2.71 -12.43 45.50
CA TYR A 115 1.67 -13.39 45.12
C TYR A 115 0.91 -13.83 46.37
N GLY A 116 -0.42 -13.75 46.34
CA GLY A 116 -1.26 -14.19 47.44
C GLY A 116 -1.09 -15.68 47.77
N SER A 117 -0.61 -16.49 46.82
CA SER A 117 -0.19 -17.88 47.07
C SER A 117 1.03 -17.99 47.99
N SER A 118 1.89 -16.98 48.04
CA SER A 118 3.16 -16.97 48.79
C SER A 118 3.06 -16.29 50.15
N LEU A 119 1.97 -15.55 50.41
CA LEU A 119 1.69 -14.94 51.71
C LEU A 119 1.20 -15.99 52.73
N LEU A 120 1.58 -15.84 53.99
CA LEU A 120 1.07 -16.65 55.10
C LEU A 120 -0.35 -16.23 55.47
N TYR A 121 -1.15 -17.13 56.06
CA TYR A 121 -2.42 -16.73 56.69
C TYR A 121 -2.18 -15.93 57.97
N GLY A 122 -2.96 -14.88 58.18
CA GLY A 122 -2.71 -13.88 59.21
C GLY A 122 -1.85 -12.72 58.68
N GLU A 123 -1.08 -12.10 59.59
CA GLU A 123 -0.29 -10.89 59.33
C GLU A 123 1.02 -11.20 58.58
N ASN A 124 1.26 -10.45 57.50
CA ASN A 124 2.51 -10.45 56.76
C ASN A 124 3.06 -9.02 56.73
N ASN A 125 4.21 -8.78 57.36
CA ASN A 125 4.79 -7.45 57.49
C ASN A 125 6.07 -7.33 56.65
N TYR A 126 6.14 -6.34 55.78
CA TYR A 126 7.34 -6.04 54.99
C TYR A 126 7.67 -4.56 55.00
N THR A 127 8.95 -4.23 54.89
CA THR A 127 9.46 -2.87 54.72
C THR A 127 10.07 -2.74 53.34
N VAL A 128 9.63 -1.75 52.57
CA VAL A 128 10.14 -1.43 51.23
C VAL A 128 11.18 -0.33 51.36
N VAL A 129 12.40 -0.62 50.89
CA VAL A 129 13.49 0.35 50.80
C VAL A 129 13.54 0.86 49.38
N ALA A 130 13.23 2.12 49.17
CA ALA A 130 13.22 2.77 47.85
C ALA A 130 13.95 4.11 47.92
N PHE A 131 14.39 4.61 46.77
CA PHE A 131 15.19 5.82 46.67
C PHE A 131 14.95 6.54 45.34
N ASN A 132 15.38 7.81 45.27
CA ASN A 132 15.37 8.59 44.04
C ASN A 132 16.65 8.31 43.25
N LYS A 133 16.52 7.84 42.00
CA LYS A 133 17.66 7.52 41.12
C LYS A 133 18.56 8.73 40.90
N THR A 134 18.01 9.94 40.82
CA THR A 134 18.77 11.18 40.58
C THR A 134 19.72 11.49 41.73
N GLU A 135 19.38 11.12 42.97
CA GLU A 135 20.23 11.35 44.15
C GLU A 135 21.46 10.44 44.15
N THR A 136 21.42 9.29 43.47
CA THR A 136 22.55 8.35 43.36
C THR A 136 23.43 8.60 42.14
N ARG A 137 22.98 9.44 41.20
CA ARG A 137 23.71 9.78 39.97
C ARG A 137 24.76 10.87 40.23
N THR A 138 25.83 10.49 40.92
CA THR A 138 26.88 11.39 41.41
C THR A 138 27.95 11.71 40.37
N ALA A 139 28.05 10.92 39.29
CA ALA A 139 28.99 11.14 38.19
C ALA A 139 28.28 11.57 36.91
N LYS A 140 29.00 12.22 36.01
CA LYS A 140 28.50 12.73 34.73
C LYS A 140 29.43 12.36 33.59
N CYS A 141 28.88 12.10 32.42
CA CYS A 141 29.64 12.03 31.17
C CYS A 141 28.85 12.71 30.06
N TYR A 142 29.46 12.88 28.89
CA TYR A 142 28.89 13.71 27.83
C TYR A 142 28.95 12.99 26.49
N PHE A 143 27.85 13.06 25.73
CA PHE A 143 27.74 12.47 24.41
C PHE A 143 27.31 13.52 23.39
N THR A 144 27.93 13.50 22.22
CA THR A 144 27.46 14.23 21.03
C THR A 144 27.18 13.18 19.95
N ILE A 145 25.93 13.10 19.48
CA ILE A 145 25.48 12.06 18.54
C ILE A 145 24.87 12.73 17.32
N ASP A 146 25.32 12.40 16.11
CA ASP A 146 24.84 13.01 14.86
C ASP A 146 23.44 12.54 14.44
N ALA A 147 23.09 11.28 14.67
CA ALA A 147 21.78 10.67 14.38
C ALA A 147 21.24 9.87 15.59
N PRO A 148 20.80 10.56 16.65
CA PRO A 148 20.33 9.94 17.89
C PRO A 148 19.08 9.07 17.70
N GLU A 149 18.27 9.32 16.68
CA GLU A 149 17.09 8.54 16.34
C GLU A 149 17.42 7.12 15.87
N LYS A 150 18.63 6.90 15.32
CA LYS A 150 19.08 5.62 14.75
C LYS A 150 19.78 4.71 15.75
N VAL A 151 19.90 5.12 17.01
CA VAL A 151 20.56 4.35 18.06
C VAL A 151 19.65 4.14 19.27
N TYR A 152 19.93 3.09 20.03
CA TYR A 152 19.50 2.92 21.41
C TYR A 152 20.65 3.26 22.34
N PHE A 153 20.35 4.12 23.31
CA PHE A 153 21.30 4.63 24.28
C PHE A 153 20.69 4.47 25.68
N SER A 154 21.34 3.68 26.55
CA SER A 154 20.77 3.32 27.87
C SER A 154 21.84 3.13 28.94
N ARG A 155 21.44 3.31 30.20
CA ARG A 155 22.26 2.96 31.37
C ARG A 155 21.95 1.53 31.80
N TYR A 156 22.94 0.81 32.34
CA TYR A 156 22.69 -0.51 32.92
C TYR A 156 21.73 -0.41 34.12
N ASN A 157 20.82 -1.37 34.30
CA ASN A 157 19.83 -1.40 35.37
C ASN A 157 18.92 -0.15 35.53
N ASP A 158 18.81 0.72 34.52
CA ASP A 158 17.92 1.90 34.56
C ASP A 158 16.57 1.59 33.91
N TYR A 159 15.72 0.91 34.69
CA TYR A 159 14.40 0.50 34.24
C TYR A 159 13.38 1.65 34.27
N LYS A 160 12.45 1.62 33.32
CA LYS A 160 11.30 2.53 33.26
C LYS A 160 10.26 2.17 34.31
N ALA A 161 9.73 3.17 35.03
CA ALA A 161 8.71 2.98 36.05
C ALA A 161 7.50 2.16 35.54
N GLY A 162 6.96 1.30 36.40
CA GLY A 162 5.81 0.43 36.08
C GLY A 162 6.10 -0.72 35.09
N SER A 163 7.35 -0.90 34.67
CA SER A 163 7.75 -2.01 33.79
C SER A 163 8.66 -3.00 34.48
N SER A 164 8.57 -4.29 34.15
CA SER A 164 9.49 -5.31 34.68
C SER A 164 10.72 -5.54 33.80
N ASN A 165 10.71 -5.10 32.54
CA ASN A 165 11.71 -5.50 31.53
C ASN A 165 12.06 -4.41 30.48
N SER A 166 11.68 -3.13 30.66
CA SER A 166 12.04 -2.08 29.69
C SER A 166 13.08 -1.11 30.26
N LEU A 167 14.19 -0.96 29.55
CA LEU A 167 15.21 0.06 29.82
C LEU A 167 14.71 1.41 29.33
N ASP A 168 15.04 2.46 30.08
CA ASP A 168 14.81 3.82 29.61
C ASP A 168 15.85 4.18 28.53
N TYR A 169 15.36 4.68 27.40
CA TYR A 169 16.22 5.11 26.30
C TYR A 169 16.29 6.62 26.30
N LEU A 170 17.51 7.12 26.21
CA LEU A 170 17.76 8.55 26.18
C LEU A 170 17.66 9.06 24.74
N THR A 171 17.02 10.22 24.56
CA THR A 171 16.81 10.85 23.26
C THR A 171 17.57 12.19 23.19
N PRO A 172 18.90 12.17 23.01
CA PRO A 172 19.66 13.41 22.84
C PRO A 172 19.24 14.13 21.55
N GLU A 173 19.45 15.45 21.51
CA GLU A 173 19.33 16.21 20.27
C GLU A 173 20.55 15.96 19.37
N ALA A 174 20.32 15.92 18.06
CA ALA A 174 21.37 15.66 17.08
C ALA A 174 22.46 16.74 17.13
N ASN A 175 23.72 16.31 17.19
CA ASN A 175 24.91 17.15 17.27
C ASN A 175 24.97 18.08 18.49
N VAL A 176 24.17 17.81 19.52
CA VAL A 176 24.18 18.57 20.77
C VAL A 176 24.90 17.78 21.84
N ARG A 177 25.84 18.44 22.52
CA ARG A 177 26.53 17.89 23.68
C ARG A 177 25.54 17.67 24.82
N THR A 178 25.18 16.41 25.04
CA THR A 178 24.20 15.99 26.02
C THR A 178 24.90 15.48 27.28
N GLU A 179 24.51 16.02 28.43
CA GLU A 179 24.96 15.53 29.74
C GLU A 179 24.21 14.26 30.13
N LEU A 180 24.97 13.26 30.57
CA LEU A 180 24.46 12.03 31.14
C LEU A 180 24.96 11.86 32.56
N ALA A 181 24.11 12.16 33.55
CA ALA A 181 24.35 11.76 34.93
C ALA A 181 24.12 10.25 35.12
N PHE A 182 24.98 9.58 35.87
CA PHE A 182 24.92 8.14 36.14
C PHE A 182 25.43 7.79 37.54
N ASP A 183 24.95 6.67 38.07
CA ASP A 183 25.44 6.01 39.28
C ASP A 183 26.67 5.13 38.94
N PRO A 184 27.89 5.51 39.36
CA PRO A 184 29.11 4.81 38.94
C PRO A 184 29.21 3.37 39.44
N ASP A 185 28.46 3.02 40.48
CA ASP A 185 28.51 1.69 41.10
C ASP A 185 27.47 0.73 40.51
N ASN A 186 26.35 1.25 39.99
CA ASN A 186 25.19 0.42 39.62
C ASN A 186 24.68 0.59 38.18
N GLU A 187 24.96 1.72 37.52
CA GLU A 187 24.43 2.06 36.20
C GLU A 187 25.42 1.85 35.03
N LEU A 188 26.57 1.24 35.32
CA LEU A 188 27.58 0.87 34.32
C LEU A 188 27.52 -0.62 33.92
N PRO A 189 27.81 -0.97 32.65
CA PRO A 189 28.22 -0.07 31.56
C PRO A 189 27.05 0.70 30.94
N ILE A 190 27.33 1.88 30.37
CA ILE A 190 26.38 2.57 29.48
C ILE A 190 26.44 1.89 28.12
N GLU A 191 25.29 1.50 27.58
CA GLU A 191 25.18 0.76 26.33
C GLU A 191 24.71 1.66 25.18
N LEU A 192 25.39 1.55 24.05
CA LEU A 192 25.01 2.16 22.77
C LEU A 192 24.96 1.10 21.68
N ARG A 193 23.84 1.05 20.96
CA ARG A 193 23.60 0.11 19.86
C ARG A 193 22.85 0.79 18.71
N PRO A 194 23.00 0.32 17.46
CA PRO A 194 22.06 0.64 16.41
C PRO A 194 20.63 0.24 16.78
N ARG A 195 19.63 1.01 16.32
CA ARG A 195 18.21 0.69 16.49
C ARG A 195 17.78 -0.48 15.61
N ASP A 196 18.30 -0.49 14.38
CA ASP A 196 18.07 -1.56 13.41
C ASP A 196 19.13 -2.65 13.56
N TYR A 197 18.73 -3.91 13.45
CA TYR A 197 19.65 -5.05 13.60
C TYR A 197 20.81 -5.05 12.60
N SER A 198 20.61 -4.44 11.42
CA SER A 198 21.63 -4.26 10.38
C SER A 198 22.32 -2.90 10.41
N GLY A 199 21.98 -2.03 11.35
CA GLY A 199 22.57 -0.69 11.47
C GLY A 199 24.05 -0.75 11.87
N ILE A 200 24.82 0.23 11.38
CA ILE A 200 26.26 0.28 11.60
C ILE A 200 26.62 1.69 12.04
N ILE A 201 27.22 1.82 13.21
CA ILE A 201 27.76 3.09 13.70
C ILE A 201 29.11 3.31 13.02
N TYR A 202 29.26 4.41 12.28
CA TYR A 202 30.50 4.73 11.57
C TYR A 202 31.70 4.80 12.51
N ARG A 203 31.63 5.64 13.54
CA ARG A 203 32.76 5.88 14.44
C ARG A 203 32.31 6.36 15.81
N VAL A 204 32.99 5.85 16.85
CA VAL A 204 32.88 6.37 18.21
C VAL A 204 34.26 6.83 18.67
N THR A 205 34.34 8.02 19.24
CA THR A 205 35.59 8.57 19.79
C THR A 205 35.40 9.07 21.21
N LYS A 206 36.46 8.99 22.02
CA LYS A 206 36.55 9.56 23.37
C LYS A 206 37.55 10.70 23.37
N PHE A 207 37.19 11.82 24.00
CA PHE A 207 38.12 12.93 24.17
C PHE A 207 39.17 12.59 25.23
N ASN A 208 40.43 12.61 24.83
CA ASN A 208 41.58 12.41 25.70
C ASN A 208 42.03 13.75 26.27
N LYS A 209 41.82 13.94 27.57
CA LYS A 209 42.12 15.21 28.25
C LYS A 209 43.62 15.52 28.30
N ASP A 210 44.48 14.50 28.26
CA ASP A 210 45.93 14.68 28.36
C ASP A 210 46.53 15.10 27.01
N THR A 211 46.09 14.47 25.92
CA THR A 211 46.59 14.76 24.56
C THR A 211 45.80 15.86 23.85
N GLN A 212 44.60 16.19 24.33
CA GLN A 212 43.62 17.07 23.66
C GLN A 212 43.16 16.53 22.30
N GLU A 213 43.19 15.21 22.09
CA GLU A 213 42.78 14.54 20.86
C GLU A 213 41.58 13.60 21.09
N TRP A 214 40.98 13.15 19.99
CA TRP A 214 39.85 12.20 20.01
C TRP A 214 40.35 10.79 19.66
N ASP A 215 40.35 9.91 20.65
CA ASP A 215 40.78 8.52 20.50
C ASP A 215 39.61 7.66 20.00
N VAL A 216 39.84 6.85 18.97
CA VAL A 216 38.83 5.91 18.44
C VAL A 216 38.57 4.79 19.45
N ILE A 217 37.29 4.52 19.69
CA ILE A 217 36.83 3.38 20.48
C ILE A 217 36.37 2.29 19.52
N GLU A 218 36.91 1.09 19.69
CA GLU A 218 36.43 -0.09 18.97
C GLU A 218 35.16 -0.66 19.63
N PRO A 219 34.22 -1.20 18.84
CA PRO A 219 32.99 -1.80 19.38
C PRO A 219 33.32 -3.00 20.27
N THR A 220 32.57 -3.16 21.35
CA THR A 220 32.69 -4.31 22.27
C THR A 220 32.29 -5.61 21.58
N TYR A 221 31.30 -5.55 20.69
CA TYR A 221 30.84 -6.69 19.88
C TYR A 221 30.79 -6.31 18.40
N SER A 222 31.53 -7.04 17.57
CA SER A 222 31.72 -6.72 16.15
C SER A 222 30.51 -7.03 15.25
N TYR A 223 29.62 -7.94 15.67
CA TYR A 223 28.50 -8.41 14.85
C TYR A 223 27.27 -7.50 14.88
N ASN A 224 27.14 -6.65 15.90
CA ASN A 224 26.00 -5.74 16.09
C ASN A 224 26.42 -4.30 16.44
N TYR A 225 27.71 -3.97 16.30
CA TYR A 225 28.30 -2.66 16.60
C TYR A 225 27.86 -2.10 17.95
N THR A 226 27.80 -2.98 18.96
CA THR A 226 27.49 -2.58 20.33
C THR A 226 28.72 -1.99 21.00
N TYR A 227 28.53 -0.86 21.67
CA TYR A 227 29.51 -0.25 22.55
C TYR A 227 29.04 -0.33 23.99
N GLN A 228 29.93 -0.74 24.89
CA GLN A 228 29.73 -0.67 26.34
C GLN A 228 30.76 0.27 26.95
N PHE A 229 30.30 1.43 27.41
CA PHE A 229 31.13 2.45 28.01
C PHE A 229 31.18 2.28 29.53
N ARG A 230 32.37 2.40 30.10
CA ARG A 230 32.58 2.60 31.55
C ARG A 230 33.25 3.95 31.77
N PRO A 231 32.52 5.06 31.57
CA PRO A 231 33.09 6.40 31.69
C PRO A 231 33.44 6.74 33.14
N ALA A 232 34.48 7.55 33.30
CA ALA A 232 34.74 8.29 34.53
C ALA A 232 33.97 9.63 34.52
N ASP A 233 33.93 10.29 35.68
CA ASP A 233 33.30 11.61 35.80
C ASP A 233 33.97 12.63 34.85
N GLY A 234 33.13 13.35 34.12
CA GLY A 234 33.49 14.32 33.11
C GLY A 234 34.05 13.76 31.80
N ASP A 235 33.96 12.45 31.53
CA ASP A 235 34.36 11.89 30.22
C ASP A 235 33.45 12.39 29.09
N GLU A 236 34.00 12.52 27.88
CA GLU A 236 33.28 13.03 26.71
C GLU A 236 33.46 12.11 25.49
N PHE A 237 32.36 11.86 24.79
CA PHE A 237 32.26 10.95 23.65
C PHE A 237 31.57 11.63 22.46
N LYS A 238 32.02 11.27 21.25
CA LYS A 238 31.36 11.58 19.99
C LYS A 238 30.95 10.28 19.33
N VAL A 239 29.71 10.23 18.87
CA VAL A 239 29.12 9.12 18.14
C VAL A 239 28.71 9.65 16.77
N GLU A 240 29.41 9.18 15.75
CA GLU A 240 29.07 9.43 14.35
C GLU A 240 28.44 8.14 13.83
N TYR A 241 27.12 8.15 13.68
CA TYR A 241 26.37 7.07 13.07
C TYR A 241 26.51 7.13 11.55
N ASN A 242 26.32 8.31 10.95
CA ASN A 242 26.35 8.43 9.50
C ASN A 242 27.79 8.41 8.99
N PHE A 243 28.02 7.62 7.94
CA PHE A 243 29.27 7.64 7.21
C PHE A 243 29.38 8.93 6.39
N PRO A 244 30.59 9.49 6.22
CA PRO A 244 30.82 10.60 5.29
C PRO A 244 30.32 10.27 3.88
N ASP A 245 29.60 11.20 3.24
CA ASP A 245 29.20 11.04 1.83
C ASP A 245 30.43 11.19 0.92
N LYS A 246 31.04 10.05 0.62
CA LYS A 246 32.13 9.94 -0.34
C LYS A 246 32.04 8.62 -1.08
N ASP A 247 32.69 8.60 -2.23
CA ASP A 247 32.82 7.42 -3.06
C ASP A 247 34.18 6.74 -2.83
N LEU A 248 34.16 5.44 -2.55
CA LEU A 248 35.34 4.59 -2.49
C LEU A 248 35.52 3.86 -3.81
N LYS A 249 36.77 3.78 -4.27
CA LYS A 249 37.10 2.98 -5.46
C LYS A 249 37.04 1.50 -5.14
N ILE A 250 36.45 0.73 -6.05
CA ILE A 250 36.42 -0.73 -5.98
C ILE A 250 36.93 -1.34 -7.28
N SER A 251 37.56 -2.50 -7.18
CA SER A 251 37.94 -3.30 -8.35
C SER A 251 37.79 -4.78 -8.06
N PHE A 252 37.50 -5.55 -9.10
CA PHE A 252 37.43 -7.01 -9.06
C PHE A 252 38.50 -7.58 -9.98
N VAL A 253 39.41 -8.37 -9.41
CA VAL A 253 40.54 -8.97 -10.13
C VAL A 253 40.63 -10.46 -9.86
N ASP A 254 41.27 -11.20 -10.75
CA ASP A 254 41.64 -12.60 -10.54
C ASP A 254 42.92 -12.74 -9.70
N ASN A 255 43.47 -13.96 -9.61
CA ASN A 255 44.69 -14.22 -8.84
C ASN A 255 45.94 -13.52 -9.42
N ASP A 256 45.96 -13.25 -10.72
CA ASP A 256 47.05 -12.61 -11.47
C ASP A 256 46.86 -11.08 -11.60
N ASP A 257 45.98 -10.52 -10.77
CA ASP A 257 45.62 -9.10 -10.73
C ASP A 257 45.06 -8.55 -12.05
N GLN A 258 44.50 -9.43 -12.89
CA GLN A 258 43.77 -9.03 -14.10
C GLN A 258 42.29 -8.82 -13.80
N PRO A 259 41.58 -7.91 -14.50
CA PRO A 259 40.13 -7.76 -14.35
C PRO A 259 39.41 -9.09 -14.57
N ILE A 260 38.45 -9.44 -13.69
CA ILE A 260 37.65 -10.65 -13.87
C ILE A 260 36.78 -10.56 -15.13
N GLU A 261 36.37 -11.72 -15.67
CA GLU A 261 35.45 -11.76 -16.82
C GLU A 261 34.14 -11.00 -16.50
N PRO A 262 33.67 -10.07 -17.36
CA PRO A 262 32.48 -9.25 -17.10
C PRO A 262 31.20 -10.04 -16.75
N GLY A 263 31.08 -11.28 -17.22
CA GLY A 263 29.95 -12.17 -16.96
C GLY A 263 30.06 -13.04 -15.71
N MET A 264 31.14 -12.94 -14.92
CA MET A 264 31.35 -13.79 -13.75
C MET A 264 30.42 -13.44 -12.58
N VAL A 265 30.21 -12.15 -12.33
CA VAL A 265 29.27 -11.66 -11.31
C VAL A 265 27.88 -11.60 -11.93
N LYS A 266 26.95 -12.34 -11.33
CA LYS A 266 25.54 -12.41 -11.76
C LYS A 266 24.82 -11.10 -11.47
N TYR A 267 24.79 -10.73 -10.20
CA TYR A 267 24.23 -9.47 -9.70
C TYR A 267 24.86 -9.13 -8.36
N VAL A 268 24.70 -7.88 -7.95
CA VAL A 268 25.05 -7.44 -6.60
C VAL A 268 23.84 -6.84 -5.89
N MET A 269 23.86 -6.84 -4.56
CA MET A 269 22.96 -6.02 -3.76
C MET A 269 23.78 -4.94 -3.06
N ILE A 270 23.45 -3.67 -3.30
CA ILE A 270 24.06 -2.52 -2.64
C ILE A 270 23.01 -1.95 -1.70
N ASN A 271 23.26 -1.99 -0.39
CA ASN A 271 22.30 -1.56 0.64
C ASN A 271 20.91 -2.20 0.49
N GLY A 272 20.88 -3.49 0.10
CA GLY A 272 19.64 -4.25 -0.13
C GLY A 272 18.97 -4.02 -1.48
N VAL A 273 19.46 -3.08 -2.31
CA VAL A 273 18.95 -2.83 -3.66
C VAL A 273 19.77 -3.63 -4.67
N ARG A 274 19.09 -4.34 -5.58
CA ARG A 274 19.73 -5.25 -6.54
C ARG A 274 20.15 -4.52 -7.82
N TYR A 275 21.36 -4.81 -8.31
CA TYR A 275 21.94 -4.26 -9.53
C TYR A 275 22.64 -5.35 -10.35
N LYS A 276 22.75 -5.17 -11.67
CA LYS A 276 23.60 -6.01 -12.54
C LYS A 276 25.03 -6.06 -12.00
N GLY A 277 25.71 -7.20 -12.23
CA GLY A 277 27.09 -7.39 -11.77
C GLY A 277 28.10 -6.40 -12.37
N ASP A 278 27.83 -5.92 -13.58
CA ASP A 278 28.66 -4.94 -14.31
C ASP A 278 28.86 -3.60 -13.58
N VAL A 279 27.91 -3.22 -12.72
CA VAL A 279 27.95 -1.95 -11.98
C VAL A 279 29.18 -1.86 -11.06
N VAL A 280 29.68 -3.00 -10.58
CA VAL A 280 30.85 -3.10 -9.70
C VAL A 280 32.11 -3.60 -10.40
N THR A 281 32.00 -4.20 -11.58
CA THR A 281 33.15 -4.73 -12.34
C THR A 281 33.63 -3.79 -13.46
N LYS A 282 32.87 -2.74 -13.78
CA LYS A 282 33.31 -1.70 -14.73
C LYS A 282 34.57 -0.97 -14.27
N GLU A 283 35.32 -0.42 -15.22
CA GLU A 283 36.48 0.41 -14.92
C GLU A 283 36.08 1.61 -14.05
N ASN A 284 36.89 1.92 -13.03
CA ASN A 284 36.64 2.99 -12.07
C ASN A 284 35.29 2.87 -11.32
N ALA A 285 34.79 1.65 -11.11
CA ALA A 285 33.65 1.41 -10.24
C ALA A 285 33.87 2.03 -8.86
N THR A 286 32.80 2.61 -8.32
CA THR A 286 32.80 3.24 -7.00
C THR A 286 31.59 2.81 -6.20
N ILE A 287 31.71 2.93 -4.88
CA ILE A 287 30.63 2.64 -3.95
C ILE A 287 30.66 3.65 -2.80
N LYS A 288 29.48 4.02 -2.30
CA LYS A 288 29.36 4.96 -1.18
C LYS A 288 29.97 4.38 0.09
N PHE A 289 30.75 5.18 0.80
CA PHE A 289 31.32 4.79 2.08
C PHE A 289 30.24 4.39 3.09
N GLY A 290 30.44 3.30 3.84
CA GLY A 290 29.43 2.73 4.72
C GLY A 290 28.44 1.78 4.07
N SER A 291 28.45 1.62 2.74
CA SER A 291 27.52 0.71 2.07
C SER A 291 27.78 -0.76 2.45
N SER A 292 26.72 -1.56 2.39
CA SER A 292 26.81 -3.01 2.32
C SER A 292 26.75 -3.47 0.87
N LEU A 293 27.57 -4.45 0.53
CA LEU A 293 27.65 -5.07 -0.79
C LEU A 293 27.53 -6.59 -0.63
N THR A 294 26.50 -7.17 -1.24
CA THR A 294 26.37 -8.62 -1.42
C THR A 294 26.65 -8.98 -2.86
N ILE A 295 27.49 -9.96 -3.10
CA ILE A 295 27.97 -10.35 -4.43
C ILE A 295 27.47 -11.77 -4.71
N ASN A 296 26.78 -11.93 -5.83
CA ASN A 296 26.27 -13.22 -6.29
C ASN A 296 26.97 -13.56 -7.61
N PHE A 297 27.66 -14.69 -7.64
CA PHE A 297 28.37 -15.17 -8.83
C PHE A 297 27.50 -16.08 -9.68
N ARG A 298 27.87 -16.27 -10.95
CA ARG A 298 27.26 -17.28 -11.82
C ARG A 298 27.87 -18.66 -11.52
N TYR A 299 27.48 -19.28 -10.40
CA TYR A 299 28.06 -20.55 -9.93
C TYR A 299 27.91 -21.73 -10.90
N GLY A 300 26.92 -21.71 -11.80
CA GLY A 300 26.82 -22.71 -12.87
C GLY A 300 27.91 -22.59 -13.93
N MET A 301 28.45 -21.39 -14.13
CA MET A 301 29.50 -21.09 -15.10
C MET A 301 30.89 -20.97 -14.50
N TYR A 302 30.99 -20.67 -13.21
CA TYR A 302 32.26 -20.45 -12.53
C TYR A 302 32.27 -21.13 -11.17
N ASN A 303 33.28 -21.97 -10.94
CA ASN A 303 33.56 -22.54 -9.63
C ASN A 303 34.39 -21.54 -8.81
N VAL A 304 33.71 -20.73 -8.00
CA VAL A 304 34.35 -19.74 -7.12
C VAL A 304 34.84 -20.42 -5.84
N GLN A 305 36.15 -20.59 -5.70
CA GLN A 305 36.77 -21.29 -4.57
C GLN A 305 36.88 -20.40 -3.33
N ASN A 306 37.28 -19.14 -3.52
CA ASN A 306 37.33 -18.13 -2.45
C ASN A 306 37.38 -16.72 -3.03
N MET A 307 37.21 -15.74 -2.15
CA MET A 307 37.29 -14.33 -2.48
C MET A 307 37.98 -13.58 -1.34
N LEU A 308 38.86 -12.64 -1.66
CA LEU A 308 39.54 -11.76 -0.72
C LEU A 308 39.11 -10.31 -0.95
N ALA A 309 39.00 -9.53 0.11
CA ALA A 309 38.90 -8.06 0.04
C ALA A 309 40.12 -7.46 0.73
N ASN A 310 40.99 -6.76 -0.01
CA ASN A 310 42.27 -6.26 0.49
C ASN A 310 43.05 -7.34 1.28
N ASP A 311 43.22 -8.51 0.65
CA ASP A 311 43.87 -9.71 1.20
C ASP A 311 43.17 -10.39 2.40
N GLN A 312 42.01 -9.89 2.84
CA GLN A 312 41.21 -10.53 3.87
C GLN A 312 40.21 -11.51 3.26
N THR A 313 40.27 -12.78 3.69
CA THR A 313 39.33 -13.81 3.21
C THR A 313 37.90 -13.48 3.59
N LEU A 314 37.03 -13.40 2.58
CA LEU A 314 35.59 -13.32 2.76
C LEU A 314 35.02 -14.73 2.89
N ARG A 315 34.14 -14.93 3.88
CA ARG A 315 33.37 -16.16 4.01
C ARG A 315 32.04 -16.00 3.27
N GLY A 316 31.75 -16.92 2.37
CA GLY A 316 30.50 -17.01 1.62
C GLY A 316 30.25 -18.45 1.20
N TYR A 317 28.97 -18.85 1.13
CA TYR A 317 28.54 -20.10 0.50
C TYR A 317 27.96 -19.76 -0.87
N ASP A 318 26.75 -19.21 -0.90
CA ASP A 318 26.05 -18.84 -2.14
C ASP A 318 26.21 -17.36 -2.52
N SER A 319 26.72 -16.55 -1.60
CA SER A 319 27.02 -15.13 -1.82
C SER A 319 28.11 -14.65 -0.87
N TYR A 320 28.79 -13.58 -1.25
CA TYR A 320 29.82 -12.93 -0.45
C TYR A 320 29.34 -11.56 0.01
N ASN A 321 29.53 -11.23 1.28
CA ASN A 321 29.10 -9.97 1.88
C ASN A 321 30.30 -9.14 2.31
N TYR A 322 30.27 -7.84 2.02
CA TYR A 322 31.28 -6.88 2.43
C TYR A 322 30.64 -5.56 2.88
N VAL A 323 31.21 -4.94 3.90
CA VAL A 323 30.79 -3.62 4.38
C VAL A 323 31.98 -2.68 4.31
N PHE A 324 31.81 -1.54 3.67
CA PHE A 324 32.85 -0.54 3.46
C PHE A 324 33.05 0.31 4.71
N LYS A 325 33.84 -0.18 5.66
CA LYS A 325 34.08 0.45 6.98
C LYS A 325 35.30 1.35 7.06
N LYS A 326 36.23 1.19 6.12
CA LYS A 326 37.47 1.99 6.06
C LYS A 326 37.44 2.95 4.89
N ASP A 327 38.05 4.10 5.10
CA ASP A 327 38.30 5.10 4.06
C ASP A 327 39.47 4.66 3.17
N GLU A 328 39.27 3.62 2.38
CA GLU A 328 40.29 3.11 1.48
C GLU A 328 39.67 2.46 0.25
N PRO A 329 40.38 2.42 -0.89
CA PRO A 329 40.01 1.58 -2.01
C PRO A 329 39.92 0.10 -1.59
N VAL A 330 39.02 -0.66 -2.20
CA VAL A 330 38.88 -2.09 -1.95
C VAL A 330 39.11 -2.88 -3.23
N VAL A 331 40.11 -3.75 -3.21
CA VAL A 331 40.38 -4.71 -4.27
C VAL A 331 39.81 -6.06 -3.86
N PHE A 332 38.88 -6.56 -4.66
CA PHE A 332 38.29 -7.88 -4.54
C PHE A 332 39.04 -8.87 -5.42
N LYS A 333 39.86 -9.73 -4.81
CA LYS A 333 40.56 -10.82 -5.53
C LYS A 333 39.69 -12.07 -5.52
N VAL A 334 39.27 -12.53 -6.71
CA VAL A 334 38.35 -13.66 -6.91
C VAL A 334 39.14 -14.85 -7.44
N ASN A 335 39.18 -15.93 -6.67
CA ASN A 335 39.74 -17.19 -7.12
C ASN A 335 38.63 -18.09 -7.66
N ALA A 336 38.51 -18.14 -8.99
CA ALA A 336 37.50 -18.92 -9.67
C ALA A 336 38.03 -19.59 -10.94
N THR A 337 37.46 -20.73 -11.29
CA THR A 337 37.72 -21.42 -12.57
C THR A 337 36.43 -21.53 -13.36
N LYS A 338 36.48 -21.20 -14.66
CA LYS A 338 35.33 -21.38 -15.56
C LYS A 338 34.96 -22.86 -15.67
N ALA A 339 33.67 -23.17 -15.73
CA ALA A 339 33.16 -24.52 -15.87
C ALA A 339 33.57 -25.11 -17.22
N GLU A 340 33.83 -26.43 -17.26
CA GLU A 340 34.25 -27.11 -18.48
C GLU A 340 33.16 -27.17 -19.55
N LYS A 341 31.89 -27.15 -19.13
CA LYS A 341 30.73 -27.29 -20.01
C LYS A 341 29.80 -26.09 -19.90
N ILE A 342 29.91 -25.20 -20.88
CA ILE A 342 29.09 -24.00 -21.07
C ILE A 342 28.63 -23.96 -22.53
N TRP A 343 27.49 -23.32 -22.77
CA TRP A 343 26.88 -23.26 -24.09
C TRP A 343 26.71 -21.82 -24.56
N PRO A 344 27.07 -21.51 -25.82
CA PRO A 344 26.74 -20.23 -26.41
C PRO A 344 25.24 -20.15 -26.67
N VAL A 345 24.63 -19.04 -26.28
CA VAL A 345 23.22 -18.73 -26.52
C VAL A 345 23.14 -17.42 -27.29
N LYS A 346 22.37 -17.45 -28.37
CA LYS A 346 22.09 -16.31 -29.23
C LYS A 346 20.61 -15.96 -29.13
N ILE A 347 20.30 -14.69 -28.93
CA ILE A 347 18.94 -14.17 -28.98
C ILE A 347 18.85 -13.20 -30.16
N LYS A 348 17.88 -13.43 -31.03
CA LYS A 348 17.45 -12.46 -32.02
C LYS A 348 16.08 -11.93 -31.65
N VAL A 349 15.97 -10.61 -31.54
CA VAL A 349 14.71 -9.94 -31.24
C VAL A 349 14.57 -8.72 -32.13
N ASP A 350 13.38 -8.53 -32.68
CA ASP A 350 13.05 -7.40 -33.55
C ASP A 350 13.00 -6.08 -32.77
N THR A 351 12.40 -6.09 -31.57
CA THR A 351 12.22 -4.94 -30.69
C THR A 351 12.79 -5.25 -29.29
N PRO A 352 14.03 -4.88 -28.97
CA PRO A 352 14.68 -5.24 -27.71
C PRO A 352 13.93 -4.80 -26.46
N GLU A 353 13.33 -3.61 -26.49
CA GLU A 353 12.55 -3.05 -25.39
C GLU A 353 11.24 -3.80 -25.13
N ALA A 354 10.79 -4.65 -26.06
CA ALA A 354 9.57 -5.45 -25.95
C ALA A 354 9.77 -6.74 -25.13
N LEU A 355 11.01 -7.10 -24.82
CA LEU A 355 11.37 -8.39 -24.23
C LEU A 355 12.21 -8.20 -22.96
N VAL A 356 11.87 -8.99 -21.94
CA VAL A 356 12.73 -9.26 -20.80
C VAL A 356 13.37 -10.63 -21.00
N ALA A 357 14.68 -10.72 -20.78
CA ALA A 357 15.49 -11.92 -20.92
C ALA A 357 16.45 -12.05 -19.73
N THR A 358 16.41 -13.19 -19.05
CA THR A 358 17.23 -13.44 -17.86
C THR A 358 17.66 -14.91 -17.75
N TYR A 359 18.74 -15.13 -17.01
CA TYR A 359 19.22 -16.45 -16.59
C TYR A 359 19.12 -16.62 -15.06
N ASP A 360 18.37 -15.76 -14.37
CA ASP A 360 17.97 -15.97 -12.98
C ASP A 360 16.66 -16.75 -12.87
N ASN A 361 16.47 -17.45 -11.76
CA ASN A 361 15.31 -18.31 -11.51
C ASN A 361 14.02 -17.52 -11.20
N SER A 362 14.03 -16.20 -11.35
CA SER A 362 12.94 -15.29 -11.03
C SER A 362 12.65 -14.36 -12.20
N VAL A 363 11.40 -14.33 -12.63
CA VAL A 363 10.87 -13.41 -13.65
C VAL A 363 10.62 -11.99 -13.14
N TRP A 364 10.83 -11.76 -11.84
CA TRP A 364 10.78 -10.43 -11.23
C TRP A 364 12.13 -9.72 -11.27
N ASP A 365 13.15 -10.39 -11.81
CA ASP A 365 14.49 -9.85 -11.90
C ASP A 365 14.60 -8.98 -13.16
N PHE A 366 15.26 -7.83 -13.04
CA PHE A 366 15.58 -6.97 -14.18
C PHE A 366 16.37 -7.76 -15.23
N ASN A 367 16.32 -7.30 -16.49
CA ASN A 367 17.09 -7.87 -17.60
C ASN A 367 18.53 -8.15 -17.17
N LEU A 368 18.95 -9.40 -17.11
CA LEU A 368 20.35 -9.77 -16.90
C LEU A 368 21.11 -9.92 -18.22
N ILE A 369 20.38 -9.88 -19.34
CA ILE A 369 20.91 -9.97 -20.69
C ILE A 369 20.64 -8.62 -21.37
N ASP A 370 21.69 -8.01 -21.92
CA ASP A 370 21.56 -6.80 -22.72
C ASP A 370 21.06 -7.17 -24.12
N LEU A 371 19.80 -6.82 -24.39
CA LEU A 371 19.20 -7.02 -25.70
C LEU A 371 19.48 -5.79 -26.57
N THR A 372 19.96 -6.02 -27.78
CA THR A 372 20.15 -5.00 -28.82
C THR A 372 19.36 -5.40 -30.06
N THR A 373 18.99 -4.42 -30.89
CA THR A 373 18.23 -4.71 -32.12
C THR A 373 19.09 -5.60 -33.02
N GLY A 374 18.57 -6.76 -33.41
CA GLY A 374 19.31 -7.75 -34.16
C GLY A 374 19.69 -8.96 -33.30
N GLU A 375 20.91 -8.99 -32.76
CA GLU A 375 21.49 -10.18 -32.14
C GLU A 375 22.22 -9.88 -30.83
N ALA A 376 21.84 -10.56 -29.75
CA ALA A 376 22.56 -10.60 -28.47
C ALA A 376 23.18 -11.98 -28.27
N ASN A 377 24.43 -12.04 -27.83
CA ASN A 377 25.18 -13.28 -27.60
C ASN A 377 25.67 -13.32 -26.16
N PHE A 378 25.50 -14.47 -25.51
CA PHE A 378 25.98 -14.71 -24.15
C PHE A 378 26.22 -16.20 -23.93
N GLU A 379 26.80 -16.55 -22.78
CA GLU A 379 27.06 -17.93 -22.40
C GLU A 379 26.15 -18.34 -21.24
N MET A 380 25.77 -19.61 -21.21
CA MET A 380 24.98 -20.22 -20.15
C MET A 380 25.58 -21.56 -19.69
N GLU A 381 25.36 -21.89 -18.42
CA GLU A 381 25.73 -23.19 -17.87
C GLU A 381 24.92 -24.36 -18.44
N ASP A 382 25.54 -25.54 -18.52
CA ASP A 382 24.86 -26.77 -18.90
C ASP A 382 23.73 -27.13 -17.92
N GLY A 383 22.52 -27.30 -18.44
CA GLY A 383 21.31 -27.55 -17.66
C GLY A 383 20.67 -26.29 -17.06
N GLY A 384 21.27 -25.11 -17.23
CA GLY A 384 20.70 -23.82 -16.82
C GLY A 384 19.38 -23.52 -17.52
N ARG A 385 18.59 -22.60 -16.97
CA ARG A 385 17.33 -22.16 -17.56
C ARG A 385 17.41 -20.71 -17.99
N PHE A 386 17.14 -20.48 -19.26
CA PHE A 386 16.86 -19.18 -19.83
C PHE A 386 15.39 -18.85 -19.58
N TYR A 387 15.08 -17.64 -19.10
CA TYR A 387 13.72 -17.16 -18.89
C TYR A 387 13.47 -15.92 -19.75
N TYR A 388 12.25 -15.80 -20.26
CA TYR A 388 11.84 -14.65 -21.05
C TYR A 388 10.36 -14.33 -20.84
N HIS A 389 10.02 -13.04 -21.01
CA HIS A 389 8.64 -12.56 -21.07
C HIS A 389 8.59 -11.20 -21.75
N ASN A 390 7.40 -10.72 -22.14
CA ASN A 390 7.26 -9.39 -22.72
C ASN A 390 7.37 -8.28 -21.66
N THR A 391 7.74 -7.08 -22.07
CA THR A 391 7.57 -5.86 -21.26
C THR A 391 6.13 -5.32 -21.39
N PRO A 392 5.71 -4.38 -20.52
CA PRO A 392 4.39 -3.78 -20.61
C PRO A 392 4.11 -3.13 -21.98
N ASN A 393 2.91 -3.33 -22.50
CA ASN A 393 2.43 -2.83 -23.81
C ASN A 393 3.06 -3.50 -25.04
N TYR A 394 3.64 -4.69 -24.86
CA TYR A 394 4.11 -5.52 -25.97
C TYR A 394 3.60 -6.95 -25.82
N VAL A 395 3.47 -7.65 -26.93
CA VAL A 395 3.19 -9.09 -26.97
C VAL A 395 4.26 -9.81 -27.78
N ILE A 396 4.55 -11.07 -27.40
CA ILE A 396 5.42 -11.95 -28.18
C ILE A 396 4.56 -12.66 -29.22
N LYS A 397 4.75 -12.34 -30.50
CA LYS A 397 4.03 -12.96 -31.62
C LYS A 397 4.59 -14.31 -32.02
N SER A 398 5.90 -14.49 -31.89
CA SER A 398 6.57 -15.77 -32.12
C SER A 398 7.78 -15.88 -31.22
N ALA A 399 8.02 -17.08 -30.71
CA ALA A 399 9.25 -17.44 -30.04
C ALA A 399 9.69 -18.79 -30.59
N ARG A 400 10.92 -18.91 -31.11
CA ARG A 400 11.40 -20.14 -31.75
C ARG A 400 12.83 -20.47 -31.37
N ILE A 401 13.13 -21.76 -31.28
CA ILE A 401 14.52 -22.24 -31.29
C ILE A 401 14.89 -22.55 -32.74
N VAL A 402 15.97 -21.94 -33.22
CA VAL A 402 16.57 -22.18 -34.54
C VAL A 402 17.86 -22.95 -34.35
N TYR A 403 17.98 -24.05 -35.07
CA TYR A 403 19.14 -24.93 -35.04
C TYR A 403 20.14 -24.53 -36.13
N ASP A 404 21.42 -24.81 -35.91
CA ASP A 404 22.48 -24.53 -36.89
C ASP A 404 22.36 -25.41 -38.14
N ASP A 405 21.71 -26.58 -38.03
CA ASP A 405 21.39 -27.43 -39.16
C ASP A 405 20.17 -26.87 -39.92
N PRO A 406 20.34 -26.36 -41.17
CA PRO A 406 19.27 -25.76 -41.93
C PRO A 406 18.17 -26.75 -42.33
N ASP A 407 18.41 -28.06 -42.24
CA ASP A 407 17.41 -29.10 -42.53
C ASP A 407 16.55 -29.44 -41.30
N THR A 408 16.86 -28.87 -40.12
CA THR A 408 16.06 -29.01 -38.91
C THR A 408 15.06 -27.86 -38.78
N GLU A 409 13.77 -28.19 -38.78
CA GLU A 409 12.69 -27.22 -38.60
C GLU A 409 12.81 -26.48 -37.24
N PRO A 410 12.63 -25.15 -37.21
CA PRO A 410 12.60 -24.40 -35.95
C PRO A 410 11.53 -24.92 -35.00
N LEU A 411 11.88 -25.06 -33.73
CA LEU A 411 10.93 -25.46 -32.69
C LEU A 411 10.15 -24.24 -32.20
N ASP A 412 8.83 -24.26 -32.35
CA ASP A 412 7.95 -23.22 -31.79
C ASP A 412 7.85 -23.39 -30.27
N ILE A 413 8.19 -22.32 -29.55
CA ILE A 413 8.16 -22.25 -28.09
C ILE A 413 7.23 -21.13 -27.62
N ILE A 414 6.34 -20.63 -28.49
CA ILE A 414 5.36 -19.61 -28.13
C ILE A 414 4.49 -20.06 -26.94
N GLY A 415 4.33 -19.17 -25.96
CA GLY A 415 3.56 -19.45 -24.73
C GLY A 415 4.35 -20.18 -23.64
N GLU A 416 5.56 -20.65 -23.94
CA GLU A 416 6.55 -21.03 -22.93
C GLU A 416 7.19 -19.78 -22.32
N PHE A 417 7.80 -19.92 -21.14
CA PHE A 417 8.46 -18.80 -20.43
C PHE A 417 9.91 -19.11 -20.06
N SER A 418 10.36 -20.34 -20.30
CA SER A 418 11.72 -20.75 -20.01
C SER A 418 12.21 -21.87 -20.91
N GLN A 419 13.50 -21.86 -21.25
CA GLN A 419 14.18 -22.91 -22.01
C GLN A 419 15.35 -23.47 -21.21
N GLN A 420 15.43 -24.80 -21.12
CA GLN A 420 16.61 -25.45 -20.54
C GLN A 420 17.73 -25.51 -21.57
N VAL A 421 18.91 -25.00 -21.22
CA VAL A 421 20.08 -24.96 -22.12
C VAL A 421 20.91 -26.22 -21.90
N ARG A 422 21.02 -27.06 -22.93
CA ARG A 422 21.85 -28.29 -22.90
C ARG A 422 22.78 -28.43 -24.11
N GLU A 423 22.71 -27.47 -25.01
CA GLU A 423 23.49 -27.33 -26.23
C GLU A 423 23.52 -25.85 -26.64
N ALA A 424 24.24 -25.52 -27.71
CA ALA A 424 24.19 -24.19 -28.29
C ALA A 424 22.77 -23.89 -28.82
N LEU A 425 22.21 -22.72 -28.49
CA LEU A 425 20.85 -22.34 -28.90
C LEU A 425 20.84 -21.00 -29.62
N THR A 426 20.06 -20.90 -30.69
CA THR A 426 19.60 -19.61 -31.23
C THR A 426 18.10 -19.47 -30.96
N LEU A 427 17.71 -18.43 -30.26
CA LEU A 427 16.32 -18.08 -29.95
C LEU A 427 15.91 -16.88 -30.80
N GLU A 428 14.79 -16.98 -31.51
CA GLU A 428 14.25 -15.88 -32.32
C GLU A 428 12.88 -15.44 -31.80
N PHE A 429 12.75 -14.15 -31.52
CA PHE A 429 11.54 -13.51 -31.04
C PHE A 429 11.06 -12.46 -32.04
N THR A 430 9.76 -12.51 -32.33
CA THR A 430 9.06 -11.37 -32.95
C THR A 430 8.03 -10.82 -31.98
N THR A 431 7.92 -9.52 -31.93
CA THR A 431 7.12 -8.80 -30.96
C THR A 431 6.21 -7.80 -31.66
N GLU A 432 5.11 -7.46 -31.00
CA GLU A 432 4.15 -6.47 -31.49
C GLU A 432 3.83 -5.52 -30.36
N LYS A 433 3.82 -4.22 -30.69
CA LYS A 433 3.37 -3.20 -29.77
C LYS A 433 1.86 -3.35 -29.61
N LEU A 434 1.42 -3.49 -28.37
CA LEU A 434 0.01 -3.55 -28.04
C LEU A 434 -0.57 -2.13 -28.09
N VAL A 435 -1.39 -1.88 -29.10
CA VAL A 435 -2.10 -0.61 -29.30
C VAL A 435 -3.51 -0.75 -28.74
N ARG A 436 -3.93 0.20 -27.89
CA ARG A 436 -5.20 0.17 -27.17
C ARG A 436 -6.11 1.31 -27.60
N ASP A 437 -6.54 1.23 -28.85
CA ASP A 437 -7.39 2.24 -29.48
C ASP A 437 -8.88 1.91 -29.34
N ASP A 438 -9.23 0.67 -28.97
CA ASP A 438 -10.60 0.25 -28.71
C ASP A 438 -11.07 0.77 -27.34
N ARG A 439 -12.35 1.12 -27.24
CA ARG A 439 -12.93 1.76 -26.05
C ARG A 439 -14.08 0.95 -25.50
N LEU A 440 -14.01 0.67 -24.20
CA LEU A 440 -15.13 0.20 -23.40
C LEU A 440 -15.68 1.42 -22.63
N ILE A 441 -16.96 1.72 -22.83
CA ILE A 441 -17.63 2.81 -22.13
C ILE A 441 -18.34 2.22 -20.91
N VAL A 442 -18.03 2.71 -19.71
CA VAL A 442 -18.55 2.16 -18.45
C VAL A 442 -19.30 3.21 -17.64
N PHE A 443 -20.53 2.89 -17.27
CA PHE A 443 -21.38 3.67 -16.37
C PHE A 443 -21.61 2.91 -15.08
N THR A 444 -21.57 3.63 -13.96
CA THR A 444 -21.97 3.12 -12.64
C THR A 444 -22.76 4.18 -11.89
N ASP A 445 -23.83 3.76 -11.20
CA ASP A 445 -24.69 4.63 -10.37
C ASP A 445 -24.22 4.71 -8.91
N ASN A 446 -23.19 3.95 -8.52
CA ASN A 446 -22.77 3.80 -7.14
C ASN A 446 -21.25 3.93 -6.99
N ASP A 447 -20.84 4.88 -6.13
CA ASP A 447 -19.44 5.11 -5.77
C ASP A 447 -18.84 3.98 -4.94
N GLU A 448 -19.65 3.14 -4.28
CA GLU A 448 -19.14 1.97 -3.54
C GLU A 448 -18.50 0.95 -4.50
N TYR A 449 -18.84 0.97 -5.79
CA TYR A 449 -18.18 0.15 -6.80
C TYR A 449 -16.84 0.71 -7.28
N ALA A 450 -16.34 1.82 -6.71
CA ALA A 450 -14.97 2.28 -6.94
C ALA A 450 -13.91 1.30 -6.40
N SER A 451 -14.27 0.37 -5.50
CA SER A 451 -13.40 -0.74 -5.09
C SER A 451 -13.44 -1.93 -6.05
N ASN A 452 -14.39 -1.95 -7.00
CA ASN A 452 -14.46 -2.97 -8.04
C ASN A 452 -13.51 -2.61 -9.18
N SER A 453 -13.04 -3.64 -9.87
CA SER A 453 -12.01 -3.48 -10.89
C SER A 453 -12.32 -4.32 -12.12
N ILE A 454 -12.23 -3.70 -13.29
CA ILE A 454 -12.22 -4.40 -14.56
C ILE A 454 -10.77 -4.68 -14.92
N PHE A 455 -10.45 -5.94 -15.15
CA PHE A 455 -9.12 -6.36 -15.56
C PHE A 455 -9.11 -6.89 -16.97
N PHE A 456 -8.17 -6.37 -17.76
CA PHE A 456 -7.82 -6.86 -19.07
C PHE A 456 -6.54 -7.71 -18.95
N GLN A 457 -6.45 -8.85 -19.64
CA GLN A 457 -5.35 -9.83 -19.51
C GLN A 457 -5.04 -10.27 -18.07
N LYS A 458 -6.04 -10.39 -17.19
CA LYS A 458 -5.78 -10.91 -15.84
C LYS A 458 -5.38 -12.37 -15.93
N ASN A 459 -4.15 -12.68 -15.54
CA ASN A 459 -3.62 -14.04 -15.54
C ASN A 459 -3.15 -14.43 -14.14
N SER A 460 -3.40 -15.67 -13.72
CA SER A 460 -2.83 -16.20 -12.46
C SER A 460 -1.35 -16.52 -12.58
N ASP A 461 -0.81 -16.62 -13.80
CA ASP A 461 0.60 -16.78 -14.10
C ASP A 461 1.33 -15.43 -13.87
N PRO A 462 2.17 -15.31 -12.84
CA PRO A 462 2.86 -14.06 -12.52
C PRO A 462 3.73 -13.53 -13.67
N ILE A 463 4.14 -14.41 -14.59
CA ILE A 463 4.96 -14.10 -15.77
C ILE A 463 4.12 -13.41 -16.85
N LYS A 464 2.81 -13.68 -16.91
CA LYS A 464 1.88 -13.16 -17.93
C LYS A 464 1.11 -11.93 -17.45
N GLN A 465 1.28 -11.51 -16.20
CA GLN A 465 0.59 -10.35 -15.59
C GLN A 465 1.11 -8.98 -16.06
N TYR A 466 2.22 -8.88 -16.79
CA TYR A 466 2.82 -7.59 -17.15
C TYR A 466 1.97 -6.72 -18.09
N ASN A 467 1.01 -7.31 -18.78
CA ASN A 467 0.05 -6.57 -19.61
C ASN A 467 -1.32 -6.45 -18.93
N THR A 468 -1.48 -6.93 -17.69
CA THR A 468 -2.73 -6.76 -16.97
C THR A 468 -3.01 -5.27 -16.76
N ILE A 469 -4.16 -4.80 -17.22
CA ILE A 469 -4.65 -3.46 -16.91
C ILE A 469 -5.74 -3.59 -15.86
N GLU A 470 -5.72 -2.70 -14.89
CA GLU A 470 -6.80 -2.55 -13.92
C GLU A 470 -7.46 -1.18 -14.14
N TYR A 471 -8.77 -1.19 -14.44
CA TYR A 471 -9.59 0.00 -14.46
C TYR A 471 -10.61 -0.03 -13.32
N LYS A 472 -10.74 1.09 -12.61
CA LYS A 472 -11.72 1.28 -11.54
C LYS A 472 -12.77 2.28 -12.00
N PRO A 473 -14.04 1.88 -12.19
CA PRO A 473 -15.09 2.81 -12.56
C PRO A 473 -15.40 3.76 -11.41
N VAL A 474 -15.61 5.02 -11.73
CA VAL A 474 -16.05 6.06 -10.79
C VAL A 474 -17.50 6.41 -11.12
N ALA A 475 -18.36 6.57 -10.12
CA ALA A 475 -19.74 6.98 -10.36
C ALA A 475 -19.80 8.47 -10.68
N GLY A 476 -20.78 8.84 -11.49
CA GLY A 476 -20.93 10.21 -11.94
C GLY A 476 -21.85 10.33 -13.14
N GLU A 477 -22.00 11.56 -13.62
CA GLU A 477 -22.82 11.86 -14.78
C GLU A 477 -22.12 11.58 -16.10
N GLU A 478 -20.78 11.54 -16.10
CA GLU A 478 -19.96 11.25 -17.27
C GLU A 478 -19.56 9.77 -17.31
N ALA A 479 -19.42 9.25 -18.52
CA ALA A 479 -18.99 7.88 -18.73
C ALA A 479 -17.50 7.71 -18.42
N ASN A 480 -17.14 6.56 -17.86
CA ASN A 480 -15.75 6.12 -17.83
C ASN A 480 -15.38 5.58 -19.22
N VAL A 481 -14.24 5.98 -19.77
CA VAL A 481 -13.73 5.45 -21.04
C VAL A 481 -12.47 4.65 -20.77
N PHE A 482 -12.53 3.34 -20.99
CA PHE A 482 -11.43 2.41 -20.76
C PHE A 482 -10.86 1.94 -22.09
N ASN A 483 -9.58 2.19 -22.29
CA ASN A 483 -8.89 1.84 -23.52
C ASN A 483 -8.31 0.42 -23.43
N PHE A 484 -8.55 -0.39 -24.45
CA PHE A 484 -8.09 -1.77 -24.53
C PHE A 484 -7.78 -2.17 -25.99
N ASN A 485 -7.24 -3.38 -26.17
CA ASN A 485 -7.08 -4.04 -27.46
C ASN A 485 -8.04 -5.23 -27.57
N ALA A 486 -9.04 -5.16 -28.44
CA ALA A 486 -10.12 -6.14 -28.51
C ALA A 486 -9.68 -7.55 -28.94
N GLU A 487 -8.49 -7.72 -29.49
CA GLU A 487 -7.94 -9.03 -29.85
C GLU A 487 -7.02 -9.60 -28.77
N LEU A 488 -6.13 -8.76 -28.23
CA LEU A 488 -5.00 -9.17 -27.40
C LEU A 488 -5.27 -8.99 -25.90
N ASP A 489 -6.14 -8.06 -25.49
CA ASP A 489 -6.43 -7.75 -24.08
C ASP A 489 -7.43 -8.74 -23.43
N LYS A 490 -7.28 -10.03 -23.73
CA LYS A 490 -8.12 -11.12 -23.21
C LYS A 490 -7.33 -12.04 -22.25
N PRO A 491 -7.99 -12.66 -21.25
CA PRO A 491 -9.40 -12.53 -20.91
C PRO A 491 -9.73 -11.19 -20.25
N VAL A 492 -11.01 -10.79 -20.32
CA VAL A 492 -11.53 -9.63 -19.59
C VAL A 492 -12.34 -10.13 -18.40
N SER A 493 -12.03 -9.64 -17.22
CA SER A 493 -12.70 -10.04 -15.98
C SER A 493 -13.18 -8.83 -15.19
N LEU A 494 -14.27 -9.01 -14.46
CA LEU A 494 -14.77 -8.02 -13.53
C LEU A 494 -14.68 -8.60 -12.12
N GLU A 495 -13.97 -7.89 -11.26
CA GLU A 495 -13.84 -8.18 -9.84
C GLU A 495 -14.81 -7.29 -9.06
N VAL A 496 -15.73 -7.94 -8.33
CA VAL A 496 -16.76 -7.28 -7.51
C VAL A 496 -16.51 -7.63 -6.05
N TYR A 497 -16.12 -6.62 -5.27
CA TYR A 497 -15.95 -6.72 -3.83
C TYR A 497 -17.16 -6.14 -3.12
N ASP A 498 -18.28 -6.88 -3.10
CA ASP A 498 -19.43 -6.47 -2.29
C ASP A 498 -20.06 -7.68 -1.59
N SER A 499 -19.73 -7.80 -0.30
CA SER A 499 -20.26 -8.85 0.55
C SER A 499 -20.37 -8.36 1.99
N HIS A 500 -21.48 -8.67 2.63
CA HIS A 500 -21.71 -8.39 4.04
C HIS A 500 -22.08 -9.67 4.79
N TYR A 501 -21.86 -9.70 6.09
CA TYR A 501 -22.28 -10.82 6.92
C TYR A 501 -23.66 -10.53 7.50
N ASP A 502 -24.67 -11.28 7.05
CA ASP A 502 -26.01 -11.26 7.63
C ASP A 502 -25.97 -12.05 8.95
N TYR A 503 -25.92 -11.32 10.06
CA TYR A 503 -25.87 -11.90 11.41
C TYR A 503 -27.19 -12.56 11.84
N ASP A 504 -28.32 -12.23 11.20
CA ASP A 504 -29.61 -12.85 11.49
C ASP A 504 -29.70 -14.24 10.83
N GLN A 505 -29.09 -14.40 9.66
CA GLN A 505 -29.05 -15.67 8.92
C GLN A 505 -27.73 -16.45 9.10
N TRP A 506 -26.76 -15.88 9.83
CA TRP A 506 -25.42 -16.44 10.02
C TRP A 506 -24.73 -16.82 8.70
N LYS A 507 -24.95 -16.01 7.65
CA LYS A 507 -24.45 -16.29 6.30
C LYS A 507 -23.83 -15.04 5.69
N LYS A 508 -22.83 -15.24 4.84
CA LYS A 508 -22.29 -14.17 4.00
C LYS A 508 -23.28 -13.94 2.85
N VAL A 509 -23.72 -12.70 2.69
CA VAL A 509 -24.57 -12.23 1.58
C VAL A 509 -23.68 -11.45 0.63
N TYR A 510 -23.87 -11.70 -0.65
CA TYR A 510 -23.14 -11.03 -1.72
C TYR A 510 -24.12 -10.15 -2.50
N ASP A 511 -23.80 -8.87 -2.61
CA ASP A 511 -24.64 -7.87 -3.27
C ASP A 511 -24.00 -7.52 -4.62
N PHE A 512 -24.23 -8.36 -5.64
CA PHE A 512 -23.66 -8.13 -6.97
C PHE A 512 -24.43 -7.01 -7.72
N PRO A 513 -23.73 -6.16 -8.49
CA PRO A 513 -24.39 -5.19 -9.35
C PRO A 513 -25.17 -5.90 -10.46
N PHE A 514 -26.25 -5.26 -10.92
CA PHE A 514 -26.91 -5.59 -12.17
C PHE A 514 -26.09 -5.03 -13.33
N ILE A 515 -25.63 -5.91 -14.21
CA ILE A 515 -24.74 -5.54 -15.31
C ILE A 515 -25.45 -5.72 -16.63
N TYR A 516 -25.36 -4.69 -17.47
CA TYR A 516 -25.88 -4.69 -18.83
C TYR A 516 -24.75 -4.38 -19.80
N LEU A 517 -24.57 -5.23 -20.81
CA LEU A 517 -23.63 -5.01 -21.91
C LEU A 517 -24.44 -4.72 -23.17
N ASN A 518 -24.26 -3.54 -23.75
CA ASN A 518 -25.01 -3.07 -24.93
C ASN A 518 -26.54 -3.19 -24.76
N GLY A 519 -27.03 -2.96 -23.54
CA GLY A 519 -28.47 -3.07 -23.21
C GLY A 519 -28.95 -4.47 -22.82
N GLU A 520 -28.16 -5.51 -23.06
CA GLU A 520 -28.50 -6.88 -22.67
C GLU A 520 -27.99 -7.19 -21.26
N ARG A 521 -28.88 -7.72 -20.40
CA ARG A 521 -28.52 -8.12 -19.03
C ARG A 521 -27.57 -9.33 -19.07
N ILE A 522 -26.43 -9.21 -18.39
CA ILE A 522 -25.48 -10.33 -18.19
C ILE A 522 -25.53 -10.79 -16.74
N GLU A 523 -25.75 -12.09 -16.54
CA GLU A 523 -25.86 -12.67 -15.20
C GLU A 523 -24.48 -12.98 -14.61
N CYS A 524 -24.37 -12.81 -13.29
CA CYS A 524 -23.20 -13.22 -12.52
C CYS A 524 -22.98 -14.73 -12.64
N PRO A 525 -21.79 -15.21 -13.05
CA PRO A 525 -21.49 -16.64 -13.10
C PRO A 525 -21.35 -17.19 -11.67
N MET A 526 -22.45 -17.69 -11.12
CA MET A 526 -22.49 -18.38 -9.83
C MET A 526 -22.27 -19.88 -10.01
N ASP A 527 -21.55 -20.51 -9.07
CA ASP A 527 -21.48 -21.96 -8.98
C ASP A 527 -22.78 -22.57 -8.39
N GLU A 528 -22.87 -23.90 -8.36
CA GLU A 528 -24.03 -24.63 -7.82
C GLU A 528 -24.33 -24.33 -6.34
N SER A 529 -23.38 -23.76 -5.60
CA SER A 529 -23.53 -23.36 -4.20
C SER A 529 -23.93 -21.90 -4.02
N GLY A 530 -24.14 -21.16 -5.12
CA GLY A 530 -24.43 -19.72 -5.10
C GLY A 530 -23.20 -18.88 -4.74
N TYR A 531 -22.01 -19.47 -4.81
CA TYR A 531 -20.74 -18.79 -4.58
C TYR A 531 -20.15 -18.37 -5.93
N SER A 532 -19.53 -17.19 -5.97
CA SER A 532 -18.62 -16.83 -7.05
C SER A 532 -17.24 -16.54 -6.46
N TYR A 533 -16.19 -16.93 -7.19
CA TYR A 533 -14.82 -16.62 -6.82
C TYR A 533 -14.54 -15.13 -7.03
N ASP A 534 -13.54 -14.58 -6.33
CA ASP A 534 -13.09 -13.17 -6.42
C ASP A 534 -12.71 -12.73 -7.86
N PHE A 535 -12.72 -13.63 -8.84
CA PHE A 535 -12.38 -13.38 -10.24
C PHE A 535 -13.46 -13.94 -11.17
N MET A 536 -14.35 -13.08 -11.68
CA MET A 536 -15.44 -13.50 -12.55
C MET A 536 -15.18 -13.15 -14.02
N ALA A 537 -15.21 -14.16 -14.88
CA ALA A 537 -15.37 -13.99 -16.32
C ALA A 537 -16.88 -13.91 -16.61
N TYR A 538 -17.46 -12.71 -16.51
CA TYR A 538 -18.87 -12.52 -16.88
C TYR A 538 -19.06 -12.93 -18.36
N PRO A 539 -20.17 -13.62 -18.69
CA PRO A 539 -20.48 -13.96 -20.07
C PRO A 539 -20.46 -12.72 -20.96
N GLY A 540 -19.80 -12.81 -22.11
CA GLY A 540 -19.72 -11.73 -23.10
C GLY A 540 -18.52 -10.80 -22.95
N LEU A 541 -17.87 -10.69 -21.78
CA LEU A 541 -16.72 -9.80 -21.60
C LEU A 541 -15.49 -10.21 -22.44
N ASP A 542 -15.31 -11.50 -22.71
CA ASP A 542 -14.24 -11.98 -23.61
C ASP A 542 -14.51 -11.66 -25.10
N ALA A 543 -15.68 -11.13 -25.43
CA ALA A 543 -16.10 -10.77 -26.78
C ALA A 543 -16.28 -9.26 -26.99
N LEU A 544 -15.77 -8.43 -26.07
CA LEU A 544 -15.83 -6.98 -26.17
C LEU A 544 -15.22 -6.44 -27.46
N LYS A 545 -15.83 -5.39 -27.99
CA LYS A 545 -15.44 -4.67 -29.21
C LYS A 545 -15.33 -3.17 -28.92
N ASP A 546 -14.69 -2.42 -29.81
CA ASP A 546 -14.68 -0.96 -29.72
C ASP A 546 -16.11 -0.40 -29.70
N GLY A 547 -16.35 0.50 -28.76
CA GLY A 547 -17.63 1.19 -28.60
C GLY A 547 -18.66 0.43 -27.76
N ASP A 548 -18.33 -0.75 -27.25
CA ASP A 548 -19.23 -1.48 -26.34
C ASP A 548 -19.50 -0.65 -25.07
N VAL A 549 -20.76 -0.67 -24.63
CA VAL A 549 -21.23 0.07 -23.46
C VAL A 549 -21.62 -0.90 -22.35
N MET A 550 -20.97 -0.80 -21.21
CA MET A 550 -21.30 -1.53 -19.99
C MET A 550 -21.94 -0.60 -18.96
N LYS A 551 -23.11 -0.98 -18.44
CA LYS A 551 -23.79 -0.27 -17.35
C LYS A 551 -23.89 -1.16 -16.13
N MET A 552 -23.46 -0.64 -14.99
CA MET A 552 -23.46 -1.32 -13.69
C MET A 552 -24.40 -0.57 -12.75
N PHE A 553 -25.37 -1.27 -12.17
CA PHE A 553 -26.36 -0.67 -11.27
C PHE A 553 -26.42 -1.43 -9.95
N LYS A 554 -26.53 -0.73 -8.82
CA LYS A 554 -26.72 -1.39 -7.52
C LYS A 554 -28.09 -2.05 -7.38
N ALA A 555 -29.12 -1.41 -7.92
CA ALA A 555 -30.46 -1.96 -8.00
C ALA A 555 -30.84 -2.16 -9.47
N GLU A 556 -31.79 -3.05 -9.74
CA GLU A 556 -32.25 -3.25 -11.11
C GLU A 556 -32.80 -1.92 -11.66
N PRO A 557 -32.23 -1.39 -12.76
CA PRO A 557 -32.59 -0.07 -13.25
C PRO A 557 -34.01 -0.07 -13.80
N SER A 558 -34.73 1.03 -13.55
CA SER A 558 -35.99 1.27 -14.25
C SER A 558 -35.74 1.56 -15.73
N THR A 559 -36.67 1.15 -16.58
CA THR A 559 -36.68 1.47 -18.01
C THR A 559 -37.83 2.42 -18.33
N TYR A 560 -37.60 3.32 -19.28
CA TYR A 560 -38.56 4.31 -19.72
C TYR A 560 -38.68 4.29 -21.24
N GLU A 561 -39.92 4.38 -21.73
CA GLU A 561 -40.19 4.54 -23.15
C GLU A 561 -40.02 6.01 -23.56
N VAL A 562 -39.28 6.24 -24.64
CA VAL A 562 -39.03 7.55 -25.24
C VAL A 562 -39.54 7.54 -26.67
N SER A 563 -40.56 8.34 -26.96
CA SER A 563 -41.18 8.38 -28.28
C SER A 563 -40.89 9.69 -29.00
N PHE A 564 -40.53 9.62 -30.28
CA PHE A 564 -40.38 10.80 -31.13
C PHE A 564 -41.67 11.06 -31.91
N LYS A 565 -42.31 12.21 -31.65
CA LYS A 565 -43.50 12.70 -32.36
C LYS A 565 -43.08 13.82 -33.31
N LEU A 566 -42.64 13.43 -34.51
CA LEU A 566 -42.15 14.35 -35.52
C LEU A 566 -43.30 14.90 -36.37
N GLY A 567 -43.37 16.23 -36.52
CA GLY A 567 -44.30 16.90 -37.43
C GLY A 567 -43.95 16.67 -38.91
N ASP A 568 -44.88 17.01 -39.80
CA ASP A 568 -44.72 16.79 -41.24
C ASP A 568 -43.40 17.39 -41.78
N GLY A 569 -42.55 16.54 -42.35
CA GLY A 569 -41.27 16.93 -42.95
C GLY A 569 -40.13 17.17 -41.96
N VAL A 570 -40.32 16.89 -40.66
CA VAL A 570 -39.26 16.94 -39.65
C VAL A 570 -38.55 15.60 -39.56
N GLU A 571 -37.22 15.63 -39.59
CA GLU A 571 -36.35 14.47 -39.36
C GLU A 571 -35.34 14.80 -38.26
N VAL A 572 -34.94 13.78 -37.50
CA VAL A 572 -33.79 13.84 -36.58
C VAL A 572 -32.64 13.02 -37.15
N LYS A 573 -31.41 13.47 -36.92
CA LYS A 573 -30.17 12.81 -37.36
C LYS A 573 -29.26 12.56 -36.17
N ASP A 574 -28.27 11.69 -36.38
CA ASP A 574 -27.21 11.41 -35.39
C ASP A 574 -27.77 11.06 -34.01
N VAL A 575 -28.84 10.27 -33.98
CA VAL A 575 -29.47 9.84 -32.74
C VAL A 575 -28.54 8.84 -32.05
N VAL A 576 -28.04 9.21 -30.88
CA VAL A 576 -27.10 8.42 -30.08
C VAL A 576 -27.53 8.36 -28.63
N THR A 577 -27.40 7.19 -28.01
CA THR A 577 -27.50 7.03 -26.56
C THR A 577 -26.12 6.96 -25.93
N ASP A 578 -26.00 7.56 -24.75
CA ASP A 578 -24.79 7.66 -23.94
C ASP A 578 -23.61 8.34 -24.67
N GLY A 579 -23.88 8.98 -25.81
CA GLY A 579 -22.87 9.56 -26.70
C GLY A 579 -22.17 8.56 -27.64
N TYR A 580 -22.50 7.26 -27.57
CA TYR A 580 -21.75 6.20 -28.27
C TYR A 580 -22.60 5.20 -29.04
N THR A 581 -23.78 4.81 -28.52
CA THR A 581 -24.61 3.80 -29.17
C THR A 581 -25.56 4.46 -30.17
N ALA A 582 -25.38 4.16 -31.46
CA ALA A 582 -26.26 4.68 -32.50
C ALA A 582 -27.66 4.06 -32.41
N VAL A 583 -28.68 4.90 -32.52
CA VAL A 583 -30.08 4.47 -32.63
C VAL A 583 -30.44 4.40 -34.11
N GLU A 584 -30.70 3.19 -34.62
CA GLU A 584 -30.97 2.97 -36.05
C GLU A 584 -32.27 3.63 -36.53
N SER A 585 -33.27 3.73 -35.63
CA SER A 585 -34.57 4.29 -35.95
C SER A 585 -35.25 4.83 -34.70
N VAL A 586 -35.96 5.94 -34.85
CA VAL A 586 -36.84 6.53 -33.83
C VAL A 586 -38.31 6.42 -34.19
N ALA A 587 -38.64 5.61 -35.21
CA ALA A 587 -40.02 5.42 -35.67
C ALA A 587 -40.87 4.68 -34.63
N GLU A 588 -40.24 3.80 -33.84
CA GLU A 588 -40.84 3.13 -32.70
C GLU A 588 -40.27 3.73 -31.39
N PRO A 589 -41.01 3.68 -30.28
CA PRO A 589 -40.52 4.13 -28.98
C PRO A 589 -39.22 3.41 -28.57
N LEU A 590 -38.25 4.17 -28.06
CA LEU A 590 -37.01 3.64 -27.53
C LEU A 590 -37.20 3.24 -26.06
N THR A 591 -36.72 2.05 -25.67
CA THR A 591 -36.69 1.66 -24.25
C THR A 591 -35.30 1.95 -23.68
N LEU A 592 -35.19 2.95 -22.81
CA LEU A 592 -33.92 3.42 -22.25
C LEU A 592 -33.88 3.24 -20.73
N PHE A 593 -32.72 2.91 -20.17
CA PHE A 593 -32.53 2.91 -18.71
C PHE A 593 -32.59 4.32 -18.14
N GLN A 594 -33.00 4.44 -16.88
CA GLN A 594 -32.79 5.66 -16.11
C GLN A 594 -31.35 6.18 -16.27
N ASN A 595 -31.18 7.50 -16.32
CA ASN A 595 -29.92 8.20 -16.48
C ASN A 595 -29.20 8.00 -17.82
N THR A 596 -29.79 7.30 -18.78
CA THR A 596 -29.25 7.22 -20.15
C THR A 596 -29.28 8.61 -20.78
N ALA A 597 -28.15 9.05 -21.34
CA ALA A 597 -28.13 10.27 -22.14
C ALA A 597 -28.66 9.96 -23.55
N LEU A 598 -29.57 10.76 -24.08
CA LEU A 598 -30.08 10.69 -25.45
C LEU A 598 -29.70 11.98 -26.15
N SER A 599 -29.01 11.89 -27.28
CA SER A 599 -28.64 13.05 -28.10
C SER A 599 -29.04 12.85 -29.55
N PHE A 600 -29.40 13.94 -30.22
CA PHE A 600 -29.72 13.96 -31.64
C PHE A 600 -29.50 15.35 -32.22
N ALA A 601 -29.44 15.44 -33.54
CA ALA A 601 -29.30 16.69 -34.28
C ALA A 601 -30.52 16.95 -35.17
N LEU A 602 -30.93 18.21 -35.24
CA LEU A 602 -31.93 18.71 -36.16
C LEU A 602 -31.24 19.26 -37.42
N PRO A 603 -31.73 18.93 -38.63
CA PRO A 603 -31.18 19.49 -39.86
C PRO A 603 -31.46 21.00 -39.94
N ALA A 604 -30.55 21.74 -40.58
CA ALA A 604 -30.76 23.15 -40.84
C ALA A 604 -32.01 23.38 -41.70
N LEU A 605 -32.85 24.33 -41.31
CA LEU A 605 -34.04 24.70 -42.06
C LEU A 605 -33.65 25.47 -43.33
N GLU A 606 -34.31 25.18 -44.45
CA GLU A 606 -34.06 25.86 -45.73
C GLU A 606 -34.53 27.33 -45.71
N ASN A 607 -35.47 27.67 -44.82
CA ASN A 607 -36.07 28.99 -44.69
C ASN A 607 -35.73 29.60 -43.31
N GLU A 608 -34.99 30.70 -43.30
CA GLU A 608 -34.61 31.45 -42.08
C GLU A 608 -35.82 32.02 -41.30
N ARG A 609 -37.03 31.97 -41.86
CA ARG A 609 -38.28 32.40 -41.19
C ARG A 609 -39.02 31.26 -40.50
N GLN A 610 -38.53 30.04 -40.58
CA GLN A 610 -39.04 28.89 -39.85
C GLN A 610 -38.14 28.61 -38.64
N SER A 611 -38.72 28.11 -37.57
CA SER A 611 -38.01 27.62 -36.39
C SER A 611 -38.61 26.29 -35.96
N TYR A 612 -37.78 25.42 -35.39
CA TYR A 612 -38.27 24.24 -34.68
C TYR A 612 -38.88 24.65 -33.35
N VAL A 613 -39.98 24.00 -33.01
CA VAL A 613 -40.54 23.96 -31.66
C VAL A 613 -40.38 22.53 -31.17
N MET A 614 -39.88 22.39 -29.95
CA MET A 614 -39.69 21.11 -29.31
C MET A 614 -40.35 21.13 -27.94
N THR A 615 -41.05 20.05 -27.61
CA THR A 615 -41.59 19.83 -26.28
C THR A 615 -41.12 18.49 -25.74
N LEU A 616 -40.91 18.45 -24.42
CA LEU A 616 -40.77 17.22 -23.66
C LEU A 616 -42.00 17.08 -22.78
N ASN A 617 -42.82 16.05 -23.00
CA ASN A 617 -44.08 15.85 -22.26
C ASN A 617 -45.00 17.08 -22.27
N ASP A 618 -45.19 17.70 -23.43
CA ASP A 618 -46.00 18.91 -23.63
C ASP A 618 -45.46 20.17 -22.92
N GLU A 619 -44.25 20.14 -22.36
CA GLU A 619 -43.55 21.32 -21.87
C GLU A 619 -42.55 21.84 -22.91
N ASP A 620 -42.60 23.14 -23.21
CA ASP A 620 -41.72 23.79 -24.18
C ASP A 620 -40.25 23.72 -23.73
N VAL A 621 -39.38 23.28 -24.64
CA VAL A 621 -37.93 23.25 -24.44
C VAL A 621 -37.25 24.07 -25.51
N GLU A 622 -36.28 24.88 -25.09
CA GLU A 622 -35.48 25.68 -26.02
C GLU A 622 -34.68 24.77 -26.95
N VAL A 623 -34.84 24.98 -28.26
CA VAL A 623 -34.04 24.30 -29.28
C VAL A 623 -32.67 24.98 -29.37
N PRO A 624 -31.56 24.28 -29.12
CA PRO A 624 -30.23 24.88 -29.18
C PRO A 624 -29.91 25.47 -30.57
N ALA A 625 -29.20 26.59 -30.59
CA ALA A 625 -28.90 27.33 -31.82
C ALA A 625 -28.04 26.55 -32.84
N ASP A 626 -27.27 25.55 -32.37
CA ASP A 626 -26.48 24.64 -33.21
C ASP A 626 -27.29 23.42 -33.69
N GLY A 627 -28.57 23.33 -33.33
CA GLY A 627 -29.48 22.25 -33.69
C GLY A 627 -29.18 20.93 -32.97
N LYS A 628 -28.24 20.89 -32.02
CA LYS A 628 -27.87 19.67 -31.30
C LYS A 628 -28.55 19.62 -29.96
N PHE A 629 -29.30 18.56 -29.73
CA PHE A 629 -30.01 18.34 -28.49
C PHE A 629 -29.38 17.18 -27.72
N SER A 630 -29.32 17.33 -26.40
CA SER A 630 -28.90 16.29 -25.47
C SER A 630 -29.78 16.34 -24.23
N TYR A 631 -30.33 15.20 -23.85
CA TYR A 631 -31.22 15.04 -22.71
C TYR A 631 -30.87 13.79 -21.94
N LYS A 632 -30.82 13.89 -20.62
CA LYS A 632 -30.64 12.74 -19.74
C LYS A 632 -32.01 12.24 -19.29
N VAL A 633 -32.25 10.94 -19.45
CA VAL A 633 -33.51 10.29 -19.02
C VAL A 633 -33.60 10.37 -17.49
N ASP A 634 -34.27 11.40 -16.99
CA ASP A 634 -34.51 11.66 -15.55
C ASP A 634 -36.01 11.72 -15.21
N ALA A 635 -36.86 11.22 -16.11
CA ALA A 635 -38.30 11.20 -15.89
C ALA A 635 -38.73 9.92 -15.18
N ASP A 636 -39.48 10.04 -14.09
CA ASP A 636 -40.09 8.92 -13.34
C ASP A 636 -41.11 8.10 -14.17
N LYS A 637 -41.32 8.43 -15.46
CA LYS A 637 -42.35 7.91 -16.37
C LYS A 637 -41.88 8.01 -17.83
N ALA A 638 -42.51 7.23 -18.72
CA ALA A 638 -42.36 7.38 -20.17
C ALA A 638 -42.55 8.83 -20.62
N PHE A 639 -41.80 9.26 -21.63
CA PHE A 639 -41.86 10.63 -22.11
C PHE A 639 -41.83 10.78 -23.63
N ASP A 640 -42.52 11.81 -24.12
CA ASP A 640 -42.66 12.13 -25.54
C ASP A 640 -41.82 13.34 -25.91
N ILE A 641 -41.05 13.21 -27.00
CA ILE A 641 -40.32 14.31 -27.65
C ILE A 641 -41.13 14.71 -28.87
N SER A 642 -41.82 15.85 -28.82
CA SER A 642 -42.56 16.35 -30.00
C SER A 642 -41.80 17.47 -30.67
N ILE A 643 -41.56 17.36 -31.98
CA ILE A 643 -40.77 18.33 -32.76
C ILE A 643 -41.56 18.70 -34.01
N TYR A 644 -41.82 19.99 -34.22
CA TYR A 644 -42.49 20.50 -35.41
C TYR A 644 -41.93 21.87 -35.82
N THR A 645 -42.22 22.32 -37.03
CA THR A 645 -41.87 23.66 -37.51
C THR A 645 -43.04 24.62 -37.33
N GLU A 646 -42.78 25.85 -36.91
CA GLU A 646 -43.83 26.87 -36.91
C GLU A 646 -44.23 27.25 -38.34
N PRO A 647 -45.54 27.52 -38.60
CA PRO A 647 -45.99 28.02 -39.89
C PRO A 647 -45.38 29.38 -40.20
N GLU A 648 -45.09 29.64 -41.48
CA GLU A 648 -44.50 30.90 -41.94
C GLU A 648 -45.27 32.13 -41.43
N GLN A 649 -44.65 32.91 -40.55
CA GLN A 649 -45.22 34.17 -40.05
C GLN A 649 -45.19 35.22 -41.18
N GLY A 650 -46.34 35.40 -41.86
CA GLY A 650 -46.46 36.32 -43.00
C GLY A 650 -46.44 37.82 -42.68
N ILE A 651 -46.51 38.24 -41.40
CA ILE A 651 -46.57 39.66 -41.00
C ILE A 651 -45.79 39.90 -39.71
N THR A 652 -44.68 40.64 -39.78
CA THR A 652 -43.86 40.98 -38.59
C THR A 652 -44.05 42.41 -38.07
N ASN A 653 -44.60 43.37 -38.85
CA ASN A 653 -44.87 44.74 -38.38
C ASN A 653 -45.83 45.55 -39.30
N VAL A 654 -46.56 46.55 -38.77
CA VAL A 654 -47.60 47.35 -39.49
C VAL A 654 -47.32 48.87 -39.56
N ASN A 655 -46.12 49.31 -39.19
CA ASN A 655 -45.73 50.74 -39.10
C ASN A 655 -44.59 51.13 -40.08
N GLY A 656 -44.70 50.80 -41.36
CA GLY A 656 -43.69 51.17 -42.36
C GLY A 656 -43.89 52.59 -42.91
N ASP A 657 -42.84 53.41 -42.97
CA ASP A 657 -42.86 54.70 -43.69
C ASP A 657 -43.16 54.49 -45.19
N ALA A 658 -44.14 55.23 -45.72
CA ALA A 658 -44.55 55.13 -47.11
C ALA A 658 -43.45 55.60 -48.10
N ALA A 659 -43.08 54.75 -49.04
CA ALA A 659 -42.19 55.12 -50.14
C ALA A 659 -42.94 55.98 -51.19
N ALA A 660 -42.33 57.06 -51.66
CA ALA A 660 -42.86 57.84 -52.78
C ALA A 660 -42.71 57.07 -54.10
N ASN A 661 -43.60 57.34 -55.05
CA ASN A 661 -43.61 56.77 -56.40
C ASN A 661 -43.84 55.25 -56.39
N THR A 662 -44.82 54.80 -55.63
CA THR A 662 -45.20 53.37 -55.59
C THR A 662 -46.71 53.21 -55.71
N ASN A 663 -47.15 52.09 -56.28
CA ASN A 663 -48.57 51.77 -56.37
C ASN A 663 -49.15 51.55 -54.96
N VAL A 664 -50.34 52.08 -54.72
CA VAL A 664 -51.11 51.90 -53.49
C VAL A 664 -52.32 51.04 -53.78
N TYR A 665 -52.55 50.03 -52.96
CA TYR A 665 -53.71 49.16 -53.00
C TYR A 665 -54.47 49.21 -51.68
N ASN A 666 -55.78 48.95 -51.72
CA ASN A 666 -56.52 48.67 -50.49
C ASN A 666 -56.27 47.21 -50.03
N LEU A 667 -56.81 46.82 -48.87
CA LEU A 667 -56.64 45.46 -48.34
C LEU A 667 -57.27 44.36 -49.19
N GLN A 668 -58.11 44.71 -50.16
CA GLN A 668 -58.69 43.78 -51.13
C GLN A 668 -57.82 43.64 -52.39
N GLY A 669 -56.63 44.27 -52.43
CA GLY A 669 -55.72 44.23 -53.58
C GLY A 669 -56.17 45.10 -54.76
N ILE A 670 -57.15 45.99 -54.56
CA ILE A 670 -57.60 46.91 -55.60
C ILE A 670 -56.63 48.08 -55.65
N LEU A 671 -56.08 48.33 -56.85
CA LEU A 671 -55.18 49.45 -57.09
C LEU A 671 -55.93 50.77 -56.89
N MET A 672 -55.55 51.51 -55.84
CA MET A 672 -56.13 52.79 -55.47
C MET A 672 -55.47 53.94 -56.21
N ILE A 673 -54.13 53.98 -56.21
CA ILE A 673 -53.34 55.02 -56.89
C ILE A 673 -52.11 54.37 -57.51
N ARG A 674 -51.87 54.64 -58.80
CA ARG A 674 -50.65 54.21 -59.49
C ARG A 674 -49.55 55.23 -59.28
N ASN A 675 -48.35 54.77 -58.92
CA ASN A 675 -47.15 55.59 -58.74
C ASN A 675 -47.39 56.82 -57.83
N ALA A 676 -47.99 56.60 -56.66
CA ALA A 676 -48.40 57.66 -55.74
C ALA A 676 -47.19 58.37 -55.13
N SER A 677 -47.18 59.70 -55.14
CA SER A 677 -46.22 60.49 -54.35
C SER A 677 -46.51 60.35 -52.85
N LYS A 678 -45.54 60.69 -51.99
CA LYS A 678 -45.75 60.71 -50.52
C LYS A 678 -46.97 61.55 -50.12
N GLU A 679 -47.16 62.68 -50.78
CA GLU A 679 -48.29 63.60 -50.54
C GLU A 679 -49.64 62.99 -50.98
N GLN A 680 -49.65 62.17 -52.04
CA GLN A 680 -50.85 61.44 -52.45
C GLN A 680 -51.18 60.30 -51.48
N ILE A 681 -50.17 59.65 -50.89
CA ILE A 681 -50.35 58.60 -49.89
C ILE A 681 -50.86 59.18 -48.57
N SER A 682 -50.36 60.34 -48.13
CA SER A 682 -50.82 61.00 -46.91
C SER A 682 -52.22 61.62 -47.01
N ASN A 683 -52.73 61.84 -48.23
CA ASN A 683 -54.08 62.36 -48.47
C ASN A 683 -55.13 61.26 -48.71
N LEU A 684 -54.75 59.98 -48.58
CA LEU A 684 -55.72 58.89 -48.59
C LEU A 684 -56.64 58.98 -47.36
N PRO A 685 -57.89 58.54 -47.46
CA PRO A 685 -58.76 58.42 -46.28
C PRO A 685 -58.10 57.57 -45.18
N GLU A 686 -58.35 57.90 -43.91
CA GLU A 686 -57.84 57.10 -42.79
C GLU A 686 -58.14 55.60 -42.98
N GLY A 687 -57.12 54.76 -42.86
CA GLY A 687 -57.24 53.35 -43.15
C GLY A 687 -55.91 52.65 -43.39
N LEU A 688 -55.97 51.33 -43.51
CA LEU A 688 -54.80 50.49 -43.78
C LEU A 688 -54.69 50.22 -45.29
N TYR A 689 -53.53 50.53 -45.86
CA TYR A 689 -53.23 50.38 -47.28
C TYR A 689 -52.00 49.51 -47.50
N ILE A 690 -51.86 48.97 -48.71
CA ILE A 690 -50.65 48.29 -49.16
C ILE A 690 -49.92 49.26 -50.10
N VAL A 691 -48.78 49.78 -49.68
CA VAL A 691 -47.91 50.67 -50.47
C VAL A 691 -46.66 49.89 -50.84
N GLY A 692 -46.55 49.49 -52.11
CA GLY A 692 -45.50 48.55 -52.53
C GLY A 692 -45.71 47.17 -51.90
N ASP A 693 -44.73 46.72 -51.11
CA ASP A 693 -44.74 45.47 -50.34
C ASP A 693 -45.08 45.66 -48.85
N LYS A 694 -45.39 46.90 -48.42
CA LYS A 694 -45.63 47.23 -47.00
C LYS A 694 -47.09 47.59 -46.75
N LYS A 695 -47.62 47.17 -45.59
CA LYS A 695 -48.87 47.70 -45.05
C LYS A 695 -48.60 48.99 -44.27
N VAL A 696 -49.32 50.06 -44.62
CA VAL A 696 -49.17 51.40 -44.05
C VAL A 696 -50.52 51.87 -43.52
N ILE A 697 -50.57 52.33 -42.28
CA ILE A 697 -51.75 53.02 -41.72
C ILE A 697 -51.66 54.50 -42.09
N VAL A 698 -52.64 54.99 -42.85
CA VAL A 698 -52.85 56.43 -43.05
C VAL A 698 -53.82 56.89 -41.96
N LYS A 699 -53.44 57.95 -41.24
CA LYS A 699 -54.19 58.57 -40.15
C LYS A 699 -54.53 60.01 -40.50
#